data_AF-A0A8I6WEI4-F1
#
_entry.id   AF-A0A8I6WEI4-F1
#
_cell.length_a   1.000
_cell.length_b   1.000
_cell.length_c   1.000
_cell.angle_alpha   90.00
_cell.angle_beta   90.00
_cell.angle_gamma   90.00
#
_symmetry.space_group_name_H-M   'P 1'
#
loop_
_entity.id
_entity.type
_entity.pdbx_description
1 polymer ?
#
loop_
_entity_poly.entity_id
_entity_poly.type
_entity_poly.pdbx_seq_one_letter_code
_entity_poly.pdbx_strand_id
1 'polypeptide(L)'
;MVVAAAAGDPRRVRNTCIMAHVDHGKTTLADHLVAYGGGGLLNPSMAGKARFMDHLREEQERAITIKSASVLLRHRDGTRVHLIDSPGHADFCSEVSAAARVADSALIVVDAVDGLGVQTHAALRKAFAERLRPCLVLNKLDRLITDLRLDPGDAYDRLHGIVAEANSVYSTLRSGSYLSSLDGPTPAQQDDDGGEDTFVPHKGNVVFGCARGGWGFRIQDFAAVMAMGRPGEAGKLVRWLWGAYYWDKEKKKAMALADGMKQQPMFVEFVLRRLWKVYDHGLKVDGATWLRDHVVHTFNLKVSERELQSKDRPKAVLEAVMRAWLPLAETVMTMIVECTPDPVAAQRFRAPALMPERELSTWVSTEHAGIIAETEKVRRCVVACSASSSAPVVVFVSKMFVVKHKDLPPTLNHGQDTTGEPEECFLAFARVFSGVLHAGQKVFVLSSMYDPVKGDTTGKHLKEVEVQQLYEMLGEGLRPVATVGTGNVAAIKGIGEHIMKTATLSSTRNCWPFASMAFQVSPILKVAIEPANVADLNAFRQGLSLLNRADPLVEYSISEKGEHVLAAAGKVHLEHCVKNLRERFAKVELNVSEPLVSFKETIQGEGVGLIDSLKDPQGYVERIAPDGKFAVRVKVIRLPDALVKVLEENEELLSLTIKGQTARSDGAIGSQCPRDDDGSMAVLRQDMLSAVESELEALSAHADEVKLEWYRKTLLGYLHKICALGPSEVGPNLLLMPGVKLSSSLTTIQNGRGGILVHGTYHVSEKLGFVSVSNEAEISNGIIDDSEPSTDVPDPEALKNIIISGFQEVTNAGPLCDEPMWGLAFIVEPYVFSGSPDSVNYSYQHKAAVREACRAAVLQSKPRLVEPMYFCEVTTPIERLGSVYSVLGDCRAKVQESEMQLETFLYMVHAHLPVAESSEFSEKLWNGSSGAATARLTFSHWEAIPQDPFFVPKTKEEIEEFGDGSNMGPNLAKKLIDSVRRRKGLHVDDKVVKHGTKQRTRAKKV
;
A
#
# COMPACT_ATOMS: atom_id res chain seq x y z
N MET A 1 3.17 -47.62 -0.77
CA MET A 1 4.02 -46.53 -0.25
C MET A 1 3.15 -45.71 0.69
N VAL A 2 3.46 -45.68 1.98
CA VAL A 2 2.61 -45.04 3.01
C VAL A 2 2.52 -43.55 2.70
N VAL A 3 1.33 -43.03 2.39
CA VAL A 3 1.12 -41.59 2.18
C VAL A 3 1.45 -40.88 3.49
N ALA A 4 2.48 -40.04 3.49
CA ALA A 4 2.93 -39.35 4.68
C ALA A 4 1.82 -38.43 5.21
N ALA A 5 1.55 -38.52 6.52
CA ALA A 5 0.69 -37.57 7.21
C ALA A 5 1.55 -36.42 7.74
N ALA A 6 1.18 -35.18 7.41
CA ALA A 6 1.71 -33.99 8.08
C ALA A 6 0.99 -33.71 9.41
N ALA A 7 0.15 -34.63 9.87
CA ALA A 7 -0.54 -34.60 11.16
C ALA A 7 0.40 -35.09 12.27
N GLY A 8 0.96 -34.14 13.03
CA GLY A 8 1.77 -34.40 14.21
C GLY A 8 1.34 -33.48 15.36
N ASP A 9 1.86 -33.72 16.56
CA ASP A 9 1.58 -32.87 17.72
C ASP A 9 1.91 -31.39 17.40
N PRO A 10 0.93 -30.45 17.47
CA PRO A 10 1.17 -29.04 17.20
C PRO A 10 2.22 -28.43 18.13
N ARG A 11 2.46 -29.00 19.33
CA ARG A 11 3.50 -28.53 20.25
C ARG A 11 4.92 -28.74 19.74
N ARG A 12 5.10 -29.66 18.79
CA ARG A 12 6.37 -29.94 18.09
C ARG A 12 6.48 -29.24 16.75
N VAL A 13 5.74 -28.14 16.56
CA VAL A 13 5.82 -27.29 15.39
C VAL A 13 6.28 -25.90 15.81
N ARG A 14 7.07 -25.24 14.96
CA ARG A 14 7.39 -23.81 15.03
C ARG A 14 7.16 -23.21 13.65
N ASN A 15 6.44 -22.09 13.59
CA ASN A 15 6.28 -21.31 12.37
C ASN A 15 7.04 -20.00 12.54
N THR A 16 8.06 -19.78 11.72
CA THR A 16 8.94 -18.63 11.87
C THR A 16 9.19 -18.00 10.51
N CYS A 17 8.96 -16.69 10.40
CA CYS A 17 9.33 -15.92 9.23
C CYS A 17 10.64 -15.16 9.44
N ILE A 18 11.47 -15.03 8.40
CA ILE A 18 12.66 -14.17 8.43
C ILE A 18 12.27 -12.77 7.94
N MET A 19 12.59 -11.74 8.72
CA MET A 19 12.36 -10.33 8.38
C MET A 19 13.65 -9.53 8.61
N ALA A 20 13.99 -8.66 7.67
CA ALA A 20 15.17 -7.82 7.77
C ALA A 20 15.18 -6.75 6.69
N HIS A 21 15.99 -5.73 6.91
CA HIS A 21 16.42 -4.83 5.85
C HIS A 21 17.08 -5.58 4.67
N VAL A 22 17.01 -4.98 3.48
CA VAL A 22 17.79 -5.40 2.30
C VAL A 22 19.26 -5.52 2.68
N ASP A 23 19.93 -6.55 2.16
CA ASP A 23 21.35 -6.87 2.39
C ASP A 23 21.80 -7.19 3.82
N HIS A 24 20.90 -7.33 4.79
CA HIS A 24 21.27 -7.83 6.13
C HIS A 24 21.60 -9.33 6.20
N GLY A 25 21.52 -10.05 5.07
CA GLY A 25 21.94 -11.45 4.95
C GLY A 25 20.87 -12.50 5.27
N LYS A 26 19.59 -12.19 5.02
CA LYS A 26 18.45 -13.12 5.16
C LYS A 26 18.64 -14.40 4.35
N THR A 27 18.83 -14.27 3.04
CA THR A 27 18.98 -15.41 2.13
C THR A 27 20.18 -16.27 2.50
N THR A 28 21.31 -15.64 2.88
CA THR A 28 22.51 -16.36 3.33
C THR A 28 22.24 -17.17 4.60
N LEU A 29 21.50 -16.60 5.56
CA LEU A 29 21.09 -17.31 6.77
C LEU A 29 20.12 -18.45 6.44
N ALA A 30 19.13 -18.21 5.58
CA ALA A 30 18.15 -19.21 5.15
C ALA A 30 18.83 -20.44 4.53
N ASP A 31 19.81 -20.24 3.65
CA ASP A 31 20.61 -21.34 3.06
C ASP A 31 21.27 -22.21 4.15
N HIS A 32 21.87 -21.61 5.17
CA HIS A 32 22.50 -22.35 6.26
C HIS A 32 21.48 -23.18 7.05
N LEU A 33 20.28 -22.63 7.29
CA LEU A 33 19.19 -23.34 7.96
C LEU A 33 18.67 -24.51 7.10
N VAL A 34 18.53 -24.31 5.79
CA VAL A 34 18.12 -25.37 4.84
C VAL A 34 19.17 -26.48 4.76
N ALA A 35 20.46 -26.14 4.68
CA ALA A 35 21.52 -27.16 4.64
C ALA A 35 21.59 -28.00 5.93
N TYR A 36 21.25 -27.40 7.08
CA TYR A 36 21.24 -28.09 8.36
C TYR A 36 19.98 -28.93 8.60
N GLY A 37 18.80 -28.29 8.45
CA GLY A 37 17.51 -28.88 8.84
C GLY A 37 16.69 -29.44 7.68
N GLY A 38 17.09 -29.21 6.43
CA GLY A 38 16.34 -29.58 5.23
C GLY A 38 16.45 -31.07 4.84
N GLY A 39 17.19 -31.89 5.59
CA GLY A 39 17.27 -33.34 5.31
C GLY A 39 17.92 -33.68 3.97
N GLY A 40 18.91 -32.89 3.53
CA GLY A 40 19.64 -33.11 2.28
C GLY A 40 19.15 -32.28 1.09
N LEU A 41 18.16 -31.39 1.28
CA LEU A 41 17.70 -30.46 0.23
C LEU A 41 18.81 -29.55 -0.31
N LEU A 42 19.73 -29.13 0.55
CA LEU A 42 20.89 -28.33 0.16
C LEU A 42 22.17 -28.95 0.73
N ASN A 43 23.19 -29.06 -0.12
CA ASN A 43 24.51 -29.51 0.32
C ASN A 43 25.16 -28.43 1.20
N PRO A 44 25.69 -28.76 2.39
CA PRO A 44 26.38 -27.81 3.27
C PRO A 44 27.50 -27.01 2.60
N SER A 45 28.17 -27.53 1.56
CA SER A 45 29.21 -26.81 0.82
C SER A 45 28.67 -25.65 -0.02
N MET A 46 27.38 -25.68 -0.37
CA MET A 46 26.68 -24.67 -1.16
C MET A 46 25.93 -23.64 -0.28
N ALA A 47 25.87 -23.89 1.03
CA ALA A 47 25.20 -22.99 1.96
C ALA A 47 25.82 -21.58 1.93
N GLY A 48 24.96 -20.56 1.89
CA GLY A 48 25.32 -19.15 1.82
C GLY A 48 25.67 -18.65 0.41
N LYS A 49 25.64 -19.53 -0.60
CA LYS A 49 25.94 -19.21 -2.00
C LYS A 49 24.81 -19.58 -2.96
N ALA A 50 24.04 -20.62 -2.63
CA ALA A 50 23.01 -21.15 -3.52
C ALA A 50 21.81 -20.23 -3.64
N ARG A 51 21.48 -19.47 -2.58
CA ARG A 51 20.24 -18.69 -2.47
C ARG A 51 19.01 -19.56 -2.75
N PHE A 52 18.91 -20.69 -2.03
CA PHE A 52 17.96 -21.77 -2.29
C PHE A 52 16.49 -21.32 -2.33
N MET A 53 16.11 -20.32 -1.52
CA MET A 53 14.74 -19.80 -1.47
C MET A 53 14.44 -18.81 -2.62
N ASP A 54 15.47 -18.12 -3.12
CA ASP A 54 15.41 -17.16 -4.23
C ASP A 54 15.56 -17.89 -5.59
N HIS A 55 14.54 -18.68 -5.93
CA HIS A 55 14.53 -19.52 -7.14
C HIS A 55 14.17 -18.75 -8.42
N LEU A 56 13.55 -17.57 -8.31
CA LEU A 56 13.21 -16.78 -9.49
C LEU A 56 14.49 -16.18 -10.09
N ARG A 57 14.62 -16.25 -11.42
CA ARG A 57 15.75 -15.66 -12.14
C ARG A 57 15.96 -14.17 -11.82
N GLU A 58 14.88 -13.43 -11.63
CA GLU A 58 14.93 -12.02 -11.23
C GLU A 58 15.49 -11.80 -9.84
N GLU A 59 15.15 -12.67 -8.88
CA GLU A 59 15.69 -12.59 -7.52
C GLU A 59 17.21 -12.82 -7.54
N GLN A 60 17.67 -13.73 -8.40
CA GLN A 60 19.10 -14.01 -8.59
C GLN A 60 19.82 -12.83 -9.26
N GLU A 61 19.26 -12.26 -10.33
CA GLU A 61 19.82 -11.14 -11.08
C GLU A 61 19.87 -9.84 -10.25
N ARG A 62 18.79 -9.52 -9.53
CA ARG A 62 18.67 -8.30 -8.71
C ARG A 62 19.24 -8.45 -7.29
N ALA A 63 19.53 -9.68 -6.87
CA ALA A 63 19.95 -10.02 -5.51
C ALA A 63 18.98 -9.57 -4.41
N ILE A 64 17.68 -9.54 -4.71
CA ILE A 64 16.60 -9.24 -3.76
C ILE A 64 15.57 -10.36 -3.79
N THR A 65 15.04 -10.74 -2.63
CA THR A 65 13.91 -11.65 -2.52
C THR A 65 12.62 -10.92 -2.93
N ILE A 66 11.82 -11.53 -3.81
CA ILE A 66 10.60 -10.96 -4.40
C ILE A 66 9.37 -11.70 -3.87
N LYS A 67 9.40 -13.05 -3.83
CA LYS A 67 8.27 -13.86 -3.36
C LYS A 67 8.58 -14.56 -2.05
N SER A 68 7.62 -14.56 -1.13
CA SER A 68 7.78 -15.39 0.06
C SER A 68 7.70 -16.88 -0.28
N ALA A 69 8.61 -17.66 0.28
CA ALA A 69 8.68 -19.11 0.11
C ALA A 69 8.78 -19.80 1.47
N SER A 70 8.26 -21.02 1.58
CA SER A 70 8.29 -21.78 2.83
C SER A 70 9.02 -23.11 2.65
N VAL A 71 9.84 -23.46 3.65
CA VAL A 71 10.56 -24.71 3.70
C VAL A 71 10.38 -25.35 5.07
N LEU A 72 10.01 -26.64 5.06
CA LEU A 72 9.94 -27.45 6.27
C LEU A 72 11.34 -27.97 6.65
N LEU A 73 11.81 -27.54 7.82
CA LEU A 73 13.06 -27.96 8.43
C LEU A 73 12.80 -28.89 9.63
N ARG A 74 13.74 -29.77 9.95
CA ARG A 74 13.71 -30.63 11.13
C ARG A 74 14.87 -30.31 12.05
N HIS A 75 14.54 -30.04 13.31
CA HIS A 75 15.52 -29.93 14.38
C HIS A 75 15.91 -31.33 14.91
N ARG A 76 17.05 -31.42 15.61
CA ARG A 76 17.61 -32.71 16.11
C ARG A 76 16.71 -33.41 17.12
N ASP A 77 15.89 -32.66 17.86
CA ASP A 77 14.89 -33.21 18.81
C ASP A 77 13.61 -33.73 18.11
N GLY A 78 13.54 -33.62 16.78
CA GLY A 78 12.37 -33.99 15.98
C GLY A 78 11.33 -32.89 15.80
N THR A 79 11.54 -31.70 16.37
CA THR A 79 10.67 -30.52 16.17
C THR A 79 10.69 -30.09 14.69
N ARG A 80 9.50 -29.80 14.16
CA ARG A 80 9.30 -29.31 12.79
C ARG A 80 9.30 -27.79 12.79
N VAL A 81 10.13 -27.18 11.95
CA VAL A 81 10.22 -25.72 11.82
C VAL A 81 9.82 -25.35 10.39
N HIS A 82 8.68 -24.68 10.23
CA HIS A 82 8.32 -24.03 8.98
C HIS A 82 9.02 -22.69 8.93
N LEU A 83 10.10 -22.63 8.14
CA LEU A 83 10.82 -21.39 7.87
C LEU A 83 10.18 -20.71 6.66
N ILE A 84 9.76 -19.47 6.82
CA ILE A 84 9.17 -18.66 5.76
C ILE A 84 10.12 -17.52 5.44
N ASP A 85 10.71 -17.56 4.26
CA ASP A 85 11.55 -16.46 3.78
C ASP A 85 10.65 -15.34 3.24
N SER A 86 10.92 -14.10 3.62
CA SER A 86 10.11 -12.96 3.21
C SER A 86 10.96 -11.83 2.62
N PRO A 87 10.45 -11.09 1.61
CA PRO A 87 11.17 -9.99 1.00
C PRO A 87 11.67 -8.93 1.99
N GLY A 88 12.84 -8.36 1.72
CA GLY A 88 13.33 -7.19 2.46
C GLY A 88 12.92 -5.85 1.84
N HIS A 89 12.56 -5.84 0.57
CA HIS A 89 12.30 -4.62 -0.19
C HIS A 89 10.88 -4.11 0.05
N ALA A 90 10.72 -2.78 0.16
CA ALA A 90 9.44 -2.14 0.50
C ALA A 90 8.32 -2.42 -0.51
N ASP A 91 8.63 -2.41 -1.81
CA ASP A 91 7.68 -2.71 -2.90
C ASP A 91 7.00 -4.09 -2.78
N PHE A 92 7.57 -5.04 -2.02
CA PHE A 92 7.03 -6.38 -1.81
C PHE A 92 6.52 -6.57 -0.36
N CYS A 93 6.08 -5.50 0.32
CA CYS A 93 5.56 -5.58 1.70
C CYS A 93 4.31 -6.47 1.86
N SER A 94 3.57 -6.71 0.78
CA SER A 94 2.43 -7.64 0.75
C SER A 94 2.85 -9.07 1.05
N GLU A 95 4.01 -9.49 0.53
CA GLU A 95 4.61 -10.79 0.76
C GLU A 95 5.12 -10.93 2.21
N VAL A 96 5.70 -9.87 2.78
CA VAL A 96 6.05 -9.81 4.21
C VAL A 96 4.81 -9.96 5.09
N SER A 97 3.71 -9.30 4.72
CA SER A 97 2.44 -9.39 5.44
C SER A 97 1.81 -10.78 5.36
N ALA A 98 1.85 -11.41 4.19
CA ALA A 98 1.35 -12.77 3.98
C ALA A 98 2.16 -13.81 4.79
N ALA A 99 3.49 -13.66 4.86
CA ALA A 99 4.37 -14.49 5.66
C ALA A 99 4.14 -14.30 7.17
N ALA A 100 4.06 -13.05 7.63
CA ALA A 100 3.83 -12.70 9.03
C ALA A 100 2.51 -13.28 9.55
N ARG A 101 1.44 -13.22 8.75
CA ARG A 101 0.11 -13.68 9.15
C ARG A 101 0.08 -15.17 9.51
N VAL A 102 0.83 -16.01 8.79
CA VAL A 102 0.87 -17.46 9.02
C VAL A 102 1.98 -17.91 10.00
N ALA A 103 2.98 -17.08 10.28
CA ALA A 103 4.05 -17.35 11.25
C ALA A 103 3.59 -17.16 12.70
N ASP A 104 4.30 -17.73 13.68
CA ASP A 104 4.10 -17.49 15.13
C ASP A 104 5.22 -16.65 15.75
N SER A 105 6.32 -16.51 15.02
CA SER A 105 7.52 -15.79 15.44
C SER A 105 8.24 -15.17 14.25
N ALA A 106 9.07 -14.17 14.52
CA ALA A 106 9.86 -13.48 13.52
C ALA A 106 11.36 -13.53 13.88
N LEU A 107 12.19 -13.94 12.93
CA LEU A 107 13.65 -13.76 13.01
C LEU A 107 14.00 -12.40 12.42
N ILE A 108 14.37 -11.47 13.28
CA ILE A 108 14.81 -10.13 12.92
C ILE A 108 16.32 -10.19 12.67
N VAL A 109 16.73 -10.06 11.40
CA VAL A 109 18.17 -10.09 11.05
C VAL A 109 18.69 -8.66 10.91
N VAL A 110 19.75 -8.35 11.64
CA VAL A 110 20.34 -7.00 11.70
C VAL A 110 21.83 -7.08 11.41
N ASP A 111 22.33 -6.24 10.51
CA ASP A 111 23.76 -6.12 10.28
C ASP A 111 24.43 -5.41 11.48
N ALA A 112 25.44 -6.03 12.07
CA ALA A 112 26.19 -5.46 13.18
C ALA A 112 26.96 -4.17 12.79
N VAL A 113 27.24 -3.98 11.50
CA VAL A 113 27.87 -2.76 10.96
C VAL A 113 26.86 -1.67 10.69
N ASP A 114 25.69 -1.97 10.12
CA ASP A 114 24.73 -0.93 9.73
C ASP A 114 23.76 -0.59 10.87
N GLY A 115 23.42 -1.54 11.74
CA GLY A 115 22.46 -1.37 12.82
C GLY A 115 21.01 -1.44 12.35
N LEU A 116 20.09 -0.79 13.08
CA LEU A 116 18.67 -0.77 12.75
C LEU A 116 18.39 0.23 11.62
N GLY A 117 18.17 -0.29 10.41
CA GLY A 117 17.64 0.50 9.29
C GLY A 117 16.11 0.61 9.31
N VAL A 118 15.54 1.48 8.48
CA VAL A 118 14.10 1.79 8.51
C VAL A 118 13.21 0.57 8.19
N GLN A 119 13.64 -0.31 7.28
CA GLN A 119 12.93 -1.57 7.01
C GLN A 119 12.94 -2.52 8.22
N THR A 120 13.98 -2.45 9.07
CA THR A 120 14.01 -3.20 10.34
C THR A 120 12.95 -2.66 11.31
N HIS A 121 12.77 -1.33 11.39
CA HIS A 121 11.68 -0.73 12.17
C HIS A 121 10.31 -1.14 11.62
N ALA A 122 10.13 -1.12 10.30
CA ALA A 122 8.89 -1.59 9.66
C ALA A 122 8.62 -3.08 9.94
N ALA A 123 9.66 -3.91 9.94
CA ALA A 123 9.58 -5.32 10.30
C ALA A 123 9.20 -5.53 11.77
N LEU A 124 9.81 -4.78 12.70
CA LEU A 124 9.49 -4.82 14.13
C LEU A 124 8.04 -4.37 14.38
N ARG A 125 7.59 -3.28 13.75
CA ARG A 125 6.19 -2.81 13.80
C ARG A 125 5.23 -3.88 13.27
N LYS A 126 5.56 -4.52 12.15
CA LYS A 126 4.72 -5.58 11.57
C LYS A 126 4.67 -6.82 12.46
N ALA A 127 5.80 -7.24 13.02
CA ALA A 127 5.88 -8.34 13.98
C ALA A 127 5.02 -8.06 15.21
N PHE A 128 5.08 -6.84 15.76
CA PHE A 128 4.24 -6.40 16.87
C PHE A 128 2.74 -6.43 16.51
N ALA A 129 2.36 -5.84 15.37
CA ALA A 129 0.97 -5.77 14.92
C ALA A 129 0.35 -7.16 14.67
N GLU A 130 1.14 -8.12 14.14
CA GLU A 130 0.72 -9.51 13.91
C GLU A 130 0.91 -10.41 15.15
N ARG A 131 1.30 -9.82 16.29
CA ARG A 131 1.55 -10.50 17.57
C ARG A 131 2.52 -11.67 17.43
N LEU A 132 3.65 -11.46 16.74
CA LEU A 132 4.70 -12.47 16.57
C LEU A 132 5.73 -12.35 17.69
N ARG A 133 6.24 -13.49 18.19
CA ARG A 133 7.41 -13.47 19.10
C ARG A 133 8.68 -13.15 18.31
N PRO A 134 9.36 -12.02 18.55
CA PRO A 134 10.56 -11.68 17.80
C PRO A 134 11.82 -12.33 18.42
N CYS A 135 12.78 -12.70 17.58
CA CYS A 135 14.12 -13.17 17.97
C CYS A 135 15.16 -12.45 17.10
N LEU A 136 16.27 -12.00 17.70
CA LEU A 136 17.25 -11.15 17.03
C LEU A 136 18.47 -11.95 16.57
N VAL A 137 18.88 -11.75 15.32
CA VAL A 137 20.13 -12.29 14.78
C VAL A 137 21.01 -11.12 14.34
N LEU A 138 22.05 -10.84 15.13
CA LEU A 138 23.08 -9.86 14.80
C LEU A 138 24.11 -10.51 13.87
N ASN A 139 23.99 -10.19 12.59
CA ASN A 139 24.76 -10.76 11.50
C ASN A 139 25.97 -9.88 11.13
N LYS A 140 26.89 -10.42 10.33
CA LYS A 140 28.10 -9.77 9.81
C LYS A 140 29.05 -9.25 10.91
N LEU A 141 29.10 -9.95 12.03
CA LEU A 141 29.99 -9.61 13.14
C LEU A 141 31.48 -9.66 12.74
N ASP A 142 31.83 -10.44 11.72
CA ASP A 142 33.18 -10.51 11.14
C ASP A 142 33.66 -9.15 10.63
N ARG A 143 32.76 -8.32 10.09
CA ARG A 143 33.10 -7.00 9.54
C ARG A 143 33.51 -6.00 10.62
N LEU A 144 33.06 -6.18 11.87
CA LEU A 144 33.55 -5.38 13.01
C LEU A 144 35.06 -5.61 13.22
N ILE A 145 35.52 -6.84 12.94
CA ILE A 145 36.91 -7.26 13.09
C ILE A 145 37.72 -6.88 11.84
N THR A 146 37.24 -7.23 10.65
CA THR A 146 38.04 -7.13 9.42
C THR A 146 37.96 -5.77 8.74
N ASP A 147 36.76 -5.18 8.71
CA ASP A 147 36.46 -3.99 7.91
C ASP A 147 36.65 -2.74 8.77
N LEU A 148 35.94 -2.68 9.91
CA LEU A 148 36.01 -1.55 10.84
C LEU A 148 37.22 -1.62 11.79
N ARG A 149 37.79 -2.82 11.99
CA ARG A 149 38.94 -3.07 12.89
C ARG A 149 38.77 -2.48 14.28
N LEU A 150 37.58 -2.64 14.84
CA LEU A 150 37.25 -2.16 16.19
C LEU A 150 38.00 -2.96 17.24
N ASP A 151 38.30 -2.33 18.37
CA ASP A 151 38.71 -3.05 19.57
C ASP A 151 37.52 -3.83 20.16
N PRO A 152 37.75 -4.94 20.90
CA PRO A 152 36.68 -5.73 21.50
C PRO A 152 35.71 -4.94 22.41
N GLY A 153 36.20 -3.86 23.05
CA GLY A 153 35.36 -2.98 23.87
C GLY A 153 34.38 -2.18 23.01
N ASP A 154 34.88 -1.47 22.01
CA ASP A 154 34.05 -0.68 21.08
C ASP A 154 33.06 -1.56 20.32
N ALA A 155 33.47 -2.78 19.94
CA ALA A 155 32.59 -3.76 19.32
C ALA A 155 31.46 -4.19 20.27
N TYR A 156 31.73 -4.34 21.57
CA TYR A 156 30.69 -4.61 22.57
C TYR A 156 29.73 -3.43 22.72
N ASP A 157 30.24 -2.21 22.83
CA ASP A 157 29.40 -1.01 22.96
C ASP A 157 28.46 -0.86 21.76
N ARG A 158 28.97 -1.14 20.55
CA ARG A 158 28.15 -1.19 19.34
C ARG A 158 27.05 -2.26 19.40
N LEU A 159 27.41 -3.51 19.70
CA LEU A 159 26.44 -4.61 19.77
C LEU A 159 25.39 -4.37 20.86
N HIS A 160 25.82 -3.83 22.01
CA HIS A 160 24.95 -3.47 23.11
C HIS A 160 23.99 -2.33 22.71
N GLY A 161 24.48 -1.32 22.01
CA GLY A 161 23.68 -0.24 21.45
C GLY A 161 22.58 -0.74 20.52
N ILE A 162 22.91 -1.64 19.58
CA ILE A 162 21.93 -2.21 18.63
C ILE A 162 20.81 -2.98 19.37
N VAL A 163 21.16 -3.78 20.38
CA VAL A 163 20.16 -4.51 21.20
C VAL A 163 19.29 -3.54 22.00
N ALA A 164 19.90 -2.51 22.59
CA ALA A 164 19.18 -1.49 23.36
C ALA A 164 18.21 -0.69 22.48
N GLU A 165 18.65 -0.31 21.28
CA GLU A 165 17.82 0.39 20.28
C GLU A 165 16.62 -0.45 19.85
N ALA A 166 16.83 -1.73 19.51
CA ALA A 166 15.73 -2.65 19.16
C ALA A 166 14.71 -2.81 20.30
N ASN A 167 15.18 -2.85 21.54
CA ASN A 167 14.30 -2.89 22.71
C ASN A 167 13.56 -1.57 22.91
N SER A 168 14.20 -0.44 22.67
CA SER A 168 13.56 0.89 22.75
C SER A 168 12.38 0.97 21.78
N VAL A 169 12.58 0.56 20.52
CA VAL A 169 11.52 0.49 19.51
C VAL A 169 10.34 -0.34 20.01
N TYR A 170 10.60 -1.56 20.48
CA TYR A 170 9.53 -2.46 20.92
C TYR A 170 8.83 -1.97 22.20
N SER A 171 9.58 -1.38 23.14
CA SER A 171 9.04 -0.81 24.37
C SER A 171 8.09 0.35 24.09
N THR A 172 8.39 1.14 23.05
CA THR A 172 7.54 2.27 22.71
C THR A 172 6.28 1.84 21.98
N LEU A 173 6.37 0.87 21.07
CA LEU A 173 5.17 0.24 20.46
C LEU A 173 4.22 -0.35 21.51
N ARG A 174 4.78 -0.98 22.55
CA ARG A 174 4.00 -1.48 23.69
C ARG A 174 3.30 -0.32 24.41
N SER A 175 4.03 0.74 24.74
CA SER A 175 3.51 1.91 25.45
C SER A 175 2.43 2.66 24.64
N GLY A 176 2.62 2.83 23.34
CA GLY A 176 1.64 3.43 22.43
C GLY A 176 0.36 2.59 22.31
N SER A 177 0.48 1.26 22.22
CA SER A 177 -0.69 0.37 22.25
C SER A 177 -1.45 0.47 23.57
N TYR A 178 -0.76 0.56 24.71
CA TYR A 178 -1.42 0.78 26.01
C TYR A 178 -2.20 2.10 26.01
N LEU A 179 -1.60 3.20 25.53
CA LEU A 179 -2.25 4.50 25.48
C LEU A 179 -3.51 4.48 24.61
N SER A 180 -3.45 3.86 23.43
CA SER A 180 -4.62 3.70 22.54
C SER A 180 -5.74 2.81 23.09
N SER A 181 -5.42 1.94 24.08
CA SER A 181 -6.39 1.04 24.70
C SER A 181 -7.08 1.62 25.95
N LEU A 182 -6.71 2.85 26.37
CA LEU A 182 -7.34 3.55 27.50
C LEU A 182 -8.71 4.17 27.16
N ASP A 183 -9.11 4.18 25.89
CA ASP A 183 -10.47 4.55 25.46
C ASP A 183 -11.50 3.40 25.61
N GLY A 184 -11.09 2.26 26.18
CA GLY A 184 -11.95 1.12 26.53
C GLY A 184 -11.73 0.64 27.98
N PRO A 185 -12.58 -0.28 28.51
CA PRO A 185 -12.46 -0.72 29.90
C PRO A 185 -11.12 -1.40 30.15
N THR A 186 -10.47 -0.97 31.23
CA THR A 186 -9.09 -1.30 31.65
C THR A 186 -8.78 -2.80 31.62
N PRO A 187 -7.81 -3.27 30.82
CA PRO A 187 -7.21 -4.58 31.01
C PRO A 187 -6.38 -4.57 32.30
N ALA A 188 -6.57 -5.58 33.14
CA ALA A 188 -5.86 -5.73 34.40
C ALA A 188 -4.33 -5.68 34.21
N GLN A 189 -3.64 -4.97 35.12
CA GLN A 189 -2.19 -5.00 35.26
C GLN A 189 -1.73 -6.46 35.39
N GLN A 190 -1.06 -6.98 34.37
CA GLN A 190 -0.19 -8.15 34.52
C GLN A 190 1.19 -7.64 34.91
N ASP A 191 1.66 -8.09 36.08
CA ASP A 191 2.96 -7.78 36.66
C ASP A 191 4.10 -8.01 35.63
N ASP A 192 4.86 -6.94 35.37
CA ASP A 192 5.94 -6.86 34.38
C ASP A 192 7.23 -7.51 34.90
N ASP A 193 7.30 -8.84 34.84
CA ASP A 193 8.57 -9.57 34.95
C ASP A 193 9.29 -9.50 33.59
N GLY A 194 9.80 -8.31 33.26
CA GLY A 194 10.59 -7.99 32.06
C GLY A 194 10.03 -8.56 30.76
N GLY A 195 9.12 -7.81 30.12
CA GLY A 195 8.65 -7.96 28.73
C GLY A 195 9.04 -9.26 28.00
N GLU A 196 8.08 -10.16 27.83
CA GLU A 196 8.23 -11.46 27.18
C GLU A 196 8.81 -11.37 25.75
N ASP A 197 8.64 -10.22 25.10
CA ASP A 197 9.12 -9.90 23.75
C ASP A 197 10.45 -9.11 23.70
N THR A 198 11.03 -8.74 24.84
CA THR A 198 12.29 -7.96 24.89
C THR A 198 13.48 -8.80 24.43
N PHE A 199 14.33 -8.25 23.57
CA PHE A 199 15.59 -8.86 23.12
C PHE A 199 16.60 -8.83 24.25
N VAL A 200 16.92 -10.01 24.81
CA VAL A 200 17.88 -10.09 25.89
C VAL A 200 18.77 -11.32 25.71
N PRO A 201 20.07 -11.16 25.48
CA PRO A 201 20.97 -12.29 25.22
C PRO A 201 20.91 -13.40 26.28
N HIS A 202 20.67 -13.08 27.55
CA HIS A 202 20.52 -14.07 28.61
C HIS A 202 19.26 -14.94 28.52
N LYS A 203 18.19 -14.45 27.87
CA LYS A 203 16.99 -15.25 27.54
C LYS A 203 17.25 -16.21 26.37
N GLY A 204 18.34 -16.00 25.64
CA GLY A 204 18.73 -16.83 24.48
C GLY A 204 18.06 -16.45 23.17
N ASN A 205 17.28 -15.35 23.15
CA ASN A 205 16.58 -14.83 21.97
C ASN A 205 17.43 -13.84 21.14
N VAL A 206 18.75 -13.82 21.36
CA VAL A 206 19.72 -13.04 20.57
C VAL A 206 20.87 -13.96 20.15
N VAL A 207 21.14 -14.01 18.84
CA VAL A 207 22.28 -14.71 18.24
C VAL A 207 23.26 -13.68 17.68
N PHE A 208 24.55 -13.92 17.93
CA PHE A 208 25.66 -13.17 17.37
C PHE A 208 26.35 -14.04 16.31
N GLY A 209 26.51 -13.56 15.08
CA GLY A 209 27.10 -14.41 14.06
C GLY A 209 27.47 -13.74 12.74
N CYS A 210 27.87 -14.60 11.82
CA CYS A 210 28.26 -14.29 10.46
C CYS A 210 27.70 -15.37 9.53
N ALA A 211 26.59 -15.05 8.86
CA ALA A 211 25.97 -15.93 7.87
C ALA A 211 26.91 -16.26 6.72
N ARG A 212 27.71 -15.30 6.23
CA ARG A 212 28.67 -15.55 5.15
C ARG A 212 29.75 -16.56 5.54
N GLY A 213 30.21 -16.49 6.79
CA GLY A 213 31.20 -17.41 7.35
C GLY A 213 30.60 -18.72 7.85
N GLY A 214 29.27 -18.79 7.99
CA GLY A 214 28.51 -19.93 8.49
C GLY A 214 28.65 -20.19 10.00
N TRP A 215 29.06 -19.19 10.78
CA TRP A 215 29.27 -19.35 12.22
C TRP A 215 28.44 -18.37 13.05
N GLY A 216 28.05 -18.77 14.25
CA GLY A 216 27.26 -17.95 15.17
C GLY A 216 27.04 -18.63 16.51
N PHE A 217 26.80 -17.82 17.53
CA PHE A 217 26.71 -18.25 18.93
C PHE A 217 25.66 -17.45 19.70
N ARG A 218 25.19 -18.04 20.78
CA ARG A 218 24.52 -17.36 21.89
C ARG A 218 25.44 -17.35 23.10
N ILE A 219 25.11 -16.52 24.09
CA ILE A 219 25.94 -16.43 25.30
C ILE A 219 25.92 -17.74 26.12
N GLN A 220 24.86 -18.54 25.95
CA GLN A 220 24.70 -19.87 26.53
C GLN A 220 25.80 -20.82 26.08
N ASP A 221 26.24 -20.72 24.82
CA ASP A 221 27.27 -21.61 24.26
C ASP A 221 28.61 -21.38 24.96
N PHE A 222 28.98 -20.11 25.17
CA PHE A 222 30.19 -19.75 25.93
C PHE A 222 30.06 -20.02 27.42
N ALA A 223 28.88 -19.81 28.02
CA ALA A 223 28.63 -20.15 29.42
C ALA A 223 28.81 -21.64 29.68
N ALA A 224 28.33 -22.50 28.77
CA ALA A 224 28.49 -23.95 28.87
C ALA A 224 29.97 -24.36 28.80
N VAL A 225 30.75 -23.74 27.91
CA VAL A 225 32.20 -23.96 27.82
C VAL A 225 32.91 -23.50 29.10
N MET A 226 32.53 -22.35 29.66
CA MET A 226 33.12 -21.84 30.91
C MET A 226 32.76 -22.67 32.15
N ALA A 227 31.57 -23.28 32.16
CA ALA A 227 31.10 -24.16 33.23
C ALA A 227 31.55 -25.63 33.05
N MET A 228 32.38 -25.93 32.05
CA MET A 228 32.86 -27.30 31.81
C MET A 228 33.60 -27.82 33.05
N GLY A 229 33.10 -28.92 33.64
CA GLY A 229 33.58 -29.47 34.91
C GLY A 229 32.90 -28.92 36.18
N ARG A 230 31.94 -27.98 36.06
CA ARG A 230 31.12 -27.43 37.15
C ARG A 230 29.62 -27.34 36.78
N PRO A 231 28.89 -28.47 36.79
CA PRO A 231 27.48 -28.50 36.46
C PRO A 231 26.66 -27.63 37.42
N GLY A 232 25.83 -26.72 36.90
CA GLY A 232 24.97 -25.82 37.70
C GLY A 232 25.45 -24.36 37.80
N GLU A 233 26.71 -24.05 37.45
CA GLU A 233 27.20 -22.66 37.39
C GLU A 233 26.82 -21.95 36.08
N ALA A 234 26.55 -22.70 35.01
CA ALA A 234 26.26 -22.17 33.67
C ALA A 234 25.11 -21.13 33.68
N GLY A 235 24.00 -21.41 34.37
CA GLY A 235 22.87 -20.48 34.43
C GLY A 235 23.20 -19.15 35.12
N LYS A 236 24.10 -19.16 36.11
CA LYS A 236 24.59 -17.92 36.76
C LYS A 236 25.52 -17.15 35.83
N LEU A 237 26.41 -17.86 35.13
CA LEU A 237 27.32 -17.26 34.16
C LEU A 237 26.58 -16.60 32.99
N VAL A 238 25.50 -17.20 32.48
CA VAL A 238 24.66 -16.60 31.42
C VAL A 238 24.16 -15.21 31.83
N ARG A 239 23.75 -15.02 33.08
CA ARG A 239 23.25 -13.73 33.57
C ARG A 239 24.36 -12.67 33.69
N TRP A 240 25.60 -13.06 33.96
CA TRP A 240 26.73 -12.13 34.12
C TRP A 240 27.52 -11.91 32.85
N LEU A 241 27.39 -12.78 31.84
CA LEU A 241 28.13 -12.66 30.59
C LEU A 241 27.68 -11.49 29.73
N TRP A 242 26.48 -10.94 29.95
CA TRP A 242 25.97 -9.78 29.20
C TRP A 242 25.60 -8.66 30.17
N GLY A 243 25.98 -7.43 29.86
CA GLY A 243 25.74 -6.25 30.70
C GLY A 243 26.95 -5.83 31.54
N ALA A 244 26.70 -4.98 32.53
CA ALA A 244 27.71 -4.32 33.35
C ALA A 244 28.25 -5.24 34.47
N TYR A 245 28.87 -6.37 34.10
CA TYR A 245 29.57 -7.26 35.03
C TYR A 245 31.00 -7.51 34.57
N TYR A 246 31.94 -7.55 35.51
CA TYR A 246 33.33 -7.94 35.25
C TYR A 246 33.74 -9.11 36.15
N TRP A 247 34.83 -9.78 35.77
CA TRP A 247 35.39 -10.89 36.55
C TRP A 247 36.53 -10.43 37.44
N ASP A 248 36.33 -10.47 38.76
CA ASP A 248 37.36 -10.20 39.75
C ASP A 248 38.28 -11.45 39.86
N LYS A 249 39.53 -11.32 39.40
CA LYS A 249 40.51 -12.41 39.39
C LYS A 249 40.95 -12.83 40.80
N GLU A 250 40.93 -11.92 41.77
CA GLU A 250 41.33 -12.19 43.15
C GLU A 250 40.22 -12.93 43.88
N LYS A 251 38.98 -12.45 43.75
CA LYS A 251 37.81 -13.04 44.41
C LYS A 251 37.18 -14.19 43.64
N LYS A 252 37.64 -14.44 42.39
CA LYS A 252 37.13 -15.47 41.48
C LYS A 252 35.61 -15.46 41.35
N LYS A 253 35.03 -14.26 41.24
CA LYS A 253 33.58 -14.06 41.14
C LYS A 253 33.24 -12.92 40.19
N ALA A 254 32.03 -12.97 39.63
CA ALA A 254 31.48 -11.84 38.89
C ALA A 254 31.09 -10.71 39.85
N MET A 255 31.40 -9.48 39.48
CA MET A 255 31.06 -8.28 40.22
C MET A 255 30.45 -7.26 39.26
N ALA A 256 29.50 -6.46 39.75
CA ALA A 256 28.91 -5.38 38.96
C ALA A 256 29.98 -4.33 38.64
N LEU A 257 29.99 -3.86 37.41
CA LEU A 257 30.84 -2.77 36.94
C LEU A 257 30.22 -1.46 37.41
N ALA A 258 30.99 -0.64 38.13
CA ALA A 258 30.58 0.71 38.53
C ALA A 258 31.09 1.75 37.53
N ASP A 259 30.39 2.89 37.43
CA ASP A 259 30.76 3.97 36.52
C ASP A 259 32.20 4.48 36.80
N GLY A 260 32.99 4.64 35.74
CA GLY A 260 34.38 5.10 35.82
C GLY A 260 35.43 4.01 36.12
N MET A 261 35.04 2.74 36.26
CA MET A 261 35.97 1.62 36.40
C MET A 261 36.65 1.27 35.06
N LYS A 262 37.96 0.98 35.09
CA LYS A 262 38.75 0.58 33.89
C LYS A 262 38.53 -0.87 33.46
N GLN A 263 37.81 -1.66 34.26
CA GLN A 263 37.56 -3.06 34.00
C GLN A 263 36.61 -3.23 32.82
N GLN A 264 36.87 -4.25 32.00
CA GLN A 264 36.05 -4.56 30.83
C GLN A 264 34.92 -5.54 31.19
N PRO A 265 33.76 -5.47 30.51
CA PRO A 265 32.68 -6.44 30.69
C PRO A 265 33.12 -7.89 30.47
N MET A 266 32.46 -8.83 31.16
CA MET A 266 32.73 -10.27 31.01
C MET A 266 32.54 -10.73 29.56
N PHE A 267 31.57 -10.17 28.83
CA PHE A 267 31.40 -10.44 27.40
C PHE A 267 32.66 -10.14 26.60
N VAL A 268 33.26 -8.97 26.83
CA VAL A 268 34.47 -8.51 26.15
C VAL A 268 35.62 -9.46 26.46
N GLU A 269 35.83 -9.77 27.74
CA GLU A 269 36.99 -10.55 28.18
C GLU A 269 36.92 -12.03 27.77
N PHE A 270 35.74 -12.66 27.89
CA PHE A 270 35.60 -14.11 27.70
C PHE A 270 35.05 -14.52 26.34
N VAL A 271 34.38 -13.63 25.62
CA VAL A 271 33.80 -13.92 24.30
C VAL A 271 34.56 -13.16 23.21
N LEU A 272 34.44 -11.83 23.16
CA LEU A 272 34.98 -11.04 22.04
C LEU A 272 36.50 -11.12 21.94
N ARG A 273 37.24 -11.02 23.05
CA ARG A 273 38.71 -11.13 23.02
C ARG A 273 39.18 -12.49 22.50
N ARG A 274 38.41 -13.57 22.73
CA ARG A 274 38.73 -14.90 22.16
C ARG A 274 38.49 -14.92 20.66
N LEU A 275 37.37 -14.37 20.20
CA LEU A 275 37.05 -14.27 18.78
C LEU A 275 38.08 -13.41 18.03
N TRP A 276 38.46 -12.26 18.57
CA TRP A 276 39.49 -11.38 17.99
C TRP A 276 40.82 -12.11 17.87
N LYS A 277 41.28 -12.80 18.94
CA LYS A 277 42.50 -13.60 18.88
C LYS A 277 42.48 -14.65 17.77
N VAL A 278 41.34 -15.30 17.56
CA VAL A 278 41.17 -16.31 16.49
C VAL A 278 41.27 -15.67 15.10
N TYR A 279 40.67 -14.50 14.90
CA TYR A 279 40.77 -13.76 13.64
C TYR A 279 42.18 -13.19 13.39
N ASP A 280 42.80 -12.58 14.40
CA ASP A 280 44.14 -11.99 14.33
C ASP A 280 45.21 -13.00 13.92
N HIS A 281 45.09 -14.25 14.37
CA HIS A 281 46.01 -15.33 14.01
C HIS A 281 45.56 -16.07 12.76
N GLY A 282 44.26 -16.35 12.63
CA GLY A 282 43.71 -17.15 11.52
C GLY A 282 43.82 -16.48 10.15
N LEU A 283 43.90 -15.15 10.08
CA LEU A 283 44.09 -14.41 8.84
C LEU A 283 45.56 -14.32 8.39
N LYS A 284 46.52 -14.74 9.22
CA LYS A 284 47.96 -14.75 8.89
C LYS A 284 48.31 -15.96 8.01
N VAL A 285 49.46 -15.88 7.33
CA VAL A 285 49.95 -16.92 6.40
C VAL A 285 50.20 -18.27 7.10
N ASP A 286 50.60 -18.24 8.37
CA ASP A 286 50.81 -19.39 9.25
C ASP A 286 49.58 -19.74 10.12
N GLY A 287 48.46 -19.04 9.92
CA GLY A 287 47.25 -19.12 10.74
C GLY A 287 46.64 -20.53 10.82
N ALA A 288 46.75 -21.33 9.75
CA ALA A 288 46.22 -22.70 9.72
C ALA A 288 46.82 -23.61 10.81
N THR A 289 48.15 -23.52 11.03
CA THR A 289 48.84 -24.30 12.07
C THR A 289 48.40 -23.83 13.45
N TRP A 290 48.35 -22.52 13.65
CA TRP A 290 47.91 -21.94 14.93
C TRP A 290 46.48 -22.36 15.28
N LEU A 291 45.55 -22.27 14.32
CA LEU A 291 44.15 -22.68 14.48
C LEU A 291 44.02 -24.17 14.80
N ARG A 292 44.83 -25.03 14.15
CA ARG A 292 44.85 -26.46 14.45
C ARG A 292 45.25 -26.70 15.92
N ASP A 293 46.36 -26.13 16.34
CA ASP A 293 46.96 -26.40 17.64
C ASP A 293 46.16 -25.79 18.80
N HIS A 294 45.59 -24.59 18.61
CA HIS A 294 44.98 -23.81 19.69
C HIS A 294 43.46 -23.81 19.69
N VAL A 295 42.80 -24.13 18.57
CA VAL A 295 41.33 -24.13 18.47
C VAL A 295 40.82 -25.55 18.22
N VAL A 296 41.27 -26.20 17.16
CA VAL A 296 40.79 -27.54 16.77
C VAL A 296 41.11 -28.58 17.84
N HIS A 297 42.36 -28.65 18.29
CA HIS A 297 42.76 -29.58 19.36
C HIS A 297 42.14 -29.22 20.71
N THR A 298 42.11 -27.94 21.09
CA THR A 298 41.56 -27.48 22.37
C THR A 298 40.07 -27.80 22.54
N PHE A 299 39.28 -27.60 21.49
CA PHE A 299 37.83 -27.85 21.52
C PHE A 299 37.42 -29.18 20.91
N ASN A 300 38.39 -30.04 20.53
CA ASN A 300 38.17 -31.33 19.89
C ASN A 300 37.23 -31.25 18.67
N LEU A 301 37.49 -30.29 17.79
CA LEU A 301 36.65 -29.99 16.63
C LEU A 301 36.89 -30.97 15.49
N LYS A 302 35.82 -31.30 14.75
CA LYS A 302 35.90 -32.15 13.56
C LYS A 302 36.04 -31.28 12.30
N VAL A 303 37.28 -31.03 11.89
CA VAL A 303 37.62 -30.30 10.65
C VAL A 303 38.45 -31.21 9.76
N SER A 304 38.20 -31.23 8.45
CA SER A 304 38.96 -32.10 7.55
C SER A 304 40.37 -31.58 7.32
N GLU A 305 41.35 -32.49 7.24
CA GLU A 305 42.75 -32.10 7.02
C GLU A 305 42.95 -31.41 5.67
N ARG A 306 42.12 -31.73 4.68
CA ARG A 306 42.09 -31.07 3.36
C ARG A 306 41.71 -29.59 3.47
N GLU A 307 40.75 -29.25 4.33
CA GLU A 307 40.34 -27.85 4.55
C GLU A 307 41.46 -27.07 5.27
N LEU A 308 42.14 -27.70 6.23
CA LEU A 308 43.25 -27.10 6.98
C LEU A 308 44.53 -26.89 6.15
N GLN A 309 44.74 -27.69 5.09
CA GLN A 309 45.94 -27.63 4.25
C GLN A 309 45.85 -26.62 3.08
N SER A 310 44.76 -25.85 2.97
CA SER A 310 44.57 -24.85 1.91
C SER A 310 45.43 -23.59 2.13
N LYS A 311 46.76 -23.71 1.91
CA LYS A 311 47.77 -22.66 2.17
C LYS A 311 47.48 -21.32 1.47
N ASP A 312 46.82 -21.35 0.31
CA ASP A 312 46.57 -20.15 -0.50
C ASP A 312 45.31 -19.37 -0.08
N ARG A 313 44.55 -19.82 0.94
CA ARG A 313 43.27 -19.22 1.36
C ARG A 313 43.09 -19.21 2.88
N PRO A 314 43.86 -18.41 3.64
CA PRO A 314 43.77 -18.36 5.11
C PRO A 314 42.36 -18.04 5.62
N LYS A 315 41.64 -17.16 4.91
CA LYS A 315 40.23 -16.84 5.21
C LYS A 315 39.31 -18.07 5.13
N ALA A 316 39.50 -18.94 4.15
CA ALA A 316 38.67 -20.14 3.99
C ALA A 316 38.93 -21.17 5.10
N VAL A 317 40.20 -21.31 5.51
CA VAL A 317 40.59 -22.15 6.66
C VAL A 317 39.95 -21.63 7.95
N LEU A 318 40.07 -20.32 8.20
CA LEU A 318 39.44 -19.67 9.35
C LEU A 318 37.93 -19.90 9.37
N GLU A 319 37.24 -19.66 8.26
CA GLU A 319 35.79 -19.87 8.16
C GLU A 319 35.41 -21.35 8.39
N ALA A 320 36.20 -22.32 7.93
CA ALA A 320 35.94 -23.73 8.17
C ALA A 320 36.08 -24.11 9.65
N VAL A 321 37.14 -23.62 10.31
CA VAL A 321 37.35 -23.82 11.75
C VAL A 321 36.24 -23.14 12.56
N MET A 322 35.86 -21.92 12.21
CA MET A 322 34.78 -21.18 12.87
C MET A 322 33.42 -21.89 12.70
N ARG A 323 33.11 -22.42 11.51
CA ARG A 323 31.90 -23.22 11.25
C ARG A 323 31.83 -24.48 12.12
N ALA A 324 32.98 -25.15 12.32
CA ALA A 324 33.04 -26.33 13.16
C ALA A 324 32.97 -25.98 14.66
N TRP A 325 33.50 -24.81 15.05
CA TRP A 325 33.50 -24.37 16.45
C TRP A 325 32.14 -23.84 16.90
N LEU A 326 31.53 -22.96 16.09
CA LEU A 326 30.31 -22.21 16.41
C LEU A 326 29.31 -22.32 15.25
N PRO A 327 28.67 -23.48 15.03
CA PRO A 327 27.83 -23.71 13.86
C PRO A 327 26.56 -22.84 13.87
N LEU A 328 26.47 -21.87 12.95
CA LEU A 328 25.37 -20.88 12.91
C LEU A 328 23.98 -21.52 12.87
N ALA A 329 23.80 -22.48 11.97
CA ALA A 329 22.48 -23.07 11.71
C ALA A 329 21.95 -23.83 12.93
N GLU A 330 22.82 -24.54 13.64
CA GLU A 330 22.46 -25.26 14.87
C GLU A 330 22.07 -24.26 15.97
N THR A 331 22.85 -23.20 16.15
CA THR A 331 22.58 -22.13 17.12
C THR A 331 21.22 -21.46 16.87
N VAL A 332 20.93 -21.07 15.63
CA VAL A 332 19.67 -20.39 15.27
C VAL A 332 18.48 -21.35 15.35
N MET A 333 18.63 -22.61 14.90
CA MET A 333 17.56 -23.61 15.04
C MET A 333 17.24 -23.90 16.51
N THR A 334 18.25 -23.96 17.37
CA THR A 334 18.06 -24.15 18.81
C THR A 334 17.34 -22.95 19.42
N MET A 335 17.72 -21.72 19.04
CA MET A 335 17.00 -20.51 19.45
C MET A 335 15.53 -20.54 19.03
N ILE A 336 15.21 -20.94 17.79
CA ILE A 336 13.82 -21.05 17.33
C ILE A 336 13.05 -22.01 18.23
N VAL A 337 13.57 -23.21 18.48
CA VAL A 337 12.87 -24.23 19.28
C VAL A 337 12.65 -23.80 20.73
N GLU A 338 13.66 -23.17 21.34
CA GLU A 338 13.66 -22.79 22.77
C GLU A 338 12.95 -21.46 23.05
N CYS A 339 13.08 -20.46 22.18
CA CYS A 339 12.63 -19.09 22.46
C CYS A 339 11.31 -18.72 21.76
N THR A 340 10.88 -19.47 20.75
CA THR A 340 9.62 -19.16 20.05
C THR A 340 8.48 -20.09 20.49
N PRO A 341 7.23 -19.58 20.56
CA PRO A 341 6.10 -20.36 21.00
C PRO A 341 5.72 -21.43 19.96
N ASP A 342 5.22 -22.56 20.45
CA ASP A 342 4.49 -23.48 19.60
C ASP A 342 3.12 -22.89 19.22
N PRO A 343 2.48 -23.36 18.12
CA PRO A 343 1.16 -22.92 17.69
C PRO A 343 0.08 -22.90 18.78
N VAL A 344 0.10 -23.83 19.74
CA VAL A 344 -0.90 -23.91 20.83
C VAL A 344 -0.72 -22.76 21.81
N ALA A 345 0.53 -22.42 22.15
CA ALA A 345 0.84 -21.25 22.96
C ALA A 345 0.57 -19.95 22.18
N ALA A 346 1.02 -19.88 20.93
CA ALA A 346 0.91 -18.69 20.08
C ALA A 346 -0.54 -18.25 19.83
N GLN A 347 -1.42 -19.19 19.47
CA GLN A 347 -2.79 -18.86 19.12
C GLN A 347 -3.60 -18.26 20.27
N ARG A 348 -3.23 -18.52 21.54
CA ARG A 348 -3.92 -17.94 22.70
C ARG A 348 -3.90 -16.41 22.71
N PHE A 349 -2.77 -15.82 22.34
CA PHE A 349 -2.62 -14.36 22.30
C PHE A 349 -2.75 -13.78 20.89
N ARG A 350 -2.61 -14.60 19.84
CA ARG A 350 -2.78 -14.15 18.44
C ARG A 350 -4.22 -14.19 17.95
N ALA A 351 -4.97 -15.25 18.26
CA ALA A 351 -6.33 -15.44 17.74
C ALA A 351 -7.28 -14.27 18.04
N PRO A 352 -7.24 -13.60 19.22
CA PRO A 352 -8.07 -12.43 19.46
C PRO A 352 -7.82 -11.26 18.50
N ALA A 353 -6.58 -11.08 18.04
CA ALA A 353 -6.23 -10.04 17.06
C ALA A 353 -6.57 -10.47 15.62
N LEU A 354 -6.41 -11.75 15.30
CA LEU A 354 -6.65 -12.28 13.95
C LEU A 354 -8.14 -12.51 13.65
N MET A 355 -8.91 -12.88 14.67
CA MET A 355 -10.34 -13.21 14.60
C MET A 355 -11.05 -12.52 15.77
N PRO A 356 -11.21 -11.18 15.71
CA PRO A 356 -11.73 -10.39 16.81
C PRO A 356 -13.17 -10.78 17.17
N GLU A 357 -13.49 -10.68 18.46
CA GLU A 357 -14.87 -10.80 18.93
C GLU A 357 -15.68 -9.63 18.36
N ARG A 358 -16.86 -9.94 17.82
CA ARG A 358 -17.76 -8.91 17.30
C ARG A 358 -18.83 -8.63 18.35
N GLU A 359 -19.02 -7.36 18.68
CA GLU A 359 -20.13 -6.91 19.50
C GLU A 359 -21.43 -7.16 18.73
N LEU A 360 -22.18 -8.16 19.16
CA LEU A 360 -23.50 -8.46 18.62
C LEU A 360 -24.49 -7.52 19.32
N SER A 361 -25.18 -6.67 18.56
CA SER A 361 -26.20 -5.77 19.12
C SER A 361 -27.24 -6.56 19.90
N THR A 362 -27.73 -6.01 21.02
CA THR A 362 -28.63 -6.65 22.00
C THR A 362 -29.99 -7.11 21.44
N TRP A 363 -30.24 -6.92 20.14
CA TRP A 363 -31.46 -7.30 19.42
C TRP A 363 -31.35 -8.64 18.67
N VAL A 364 -30.39 -9.51 19.00
CA VAL A 364 -30.31 -10.84 18.38
C VAL A 364 -31.57 -11.64 18.70
N SER A 365 -32.38 -11.91 17.67
CA SER A 365 -33.56 -12.79 17.78
C SER A 365 -33.16 -14.19 18.23
N THR A 366 -34.06 -14.88 18.94
CA THR A 366 -33.85 -16.25 19.46
C THR A 366 -33.47 -17.26 18.36
N GLU A 367 -33.78 -16.94 17.09
CA GLU A 367 -33.49 -17.75 15.90
C GLU A 367 -31.98 -17.85 15.58
N HIS A 368 -31.15 -16.86 15.94
CA HIS A 368 -29.72 -16.85 15.59
C HIS A 368 -28.79 -17.37 16.70
N ALA A 369 -29.34 -17.72 17.87
CA ALA A 369 -28.57 -18.18 19.03
C ALA A 369 -27.74 -19.45 18.74
N GLY A 370 -28.26 -20.36 17.92
CA GLY A 370 -27.55 -21.58 17.53
C GLY A 370 -26.32 -21.30 16.65
N ILE A 371 -26.44 -20.36 15.71
CA ILE A 371 -25.33 -19.95 14.81
C ILE A 371 -24.23 -19.27 15.63
N ILE A 372 -24.61 -18.40 16.57
CA ILE A 372 -23.66 -17.72 17.46
C ILE A 372 -22.93 -18.73 18.36
N ALA A 373 -23.65 -19.70 18.93
CA ALA A 373 -23.04 -20.74 19.76
C ALA A 373 -22.05 -21.61 18.95
N GLU A 374 -22.36 -21.93 17.69
CA GLU A 374 -21.45 -22.69 16.82
C GLU A 374 -20.24 -21.86 16.38
N THR A 375 -20.43 -20.62 15.95
CA THR A 375 -19.33 -19.72 15.57
C THR A 375 -18.36 -19.49 16.73
N GLU A 376 -18.88 -19.34 17.94
CA GLU A 376 -18.06 -19.20 19.14
C GLU A 376 -17.34 -20.52 19.51
N LYS A 377 -17.97 -21.67 19.29
CA LYS A 377 -17.29 -22.97 19.41
C LYS A 377 -16.12 -23.07 18.42
N VAL A 378 -16.31 -22.68 17.16
CA VAL A 378 -15.25 -22.65 16.15
C VAL A 378 -14.11 -21.73 16.60
N ARG A 379 -14.43 -20.52 17.06
CA ARG A 379 -13.45 -19.57 17.58
C ARG A 379 -12.65 -20.15 18.76
N ARG A 380 -13.30 -20.80 19.73
CA ARG A 380 -12.60 -21.48 20.84
C ARG A 380 -11.67 -22.59 20.34
N CYS A 381 -12.08 -23.34 19.32
CA CYS A 381 -11.24 -24.37 18.70
C CYS A 381 -10.00 -23.79 17.99
N VAL A 382 -10.12 -22.59 17.40
CA VAL A 382 -9.01 -21.81 16.84
C VAL A 382 -8.09 -21.28 17.94
N VAL A 383 -8.63 -20.67 19.01
CA VAL A 383 -7.82 -20.18 20.15
C VAL A 383 -7.06 -21.32 20.82
N ALA A 384 -7.67 -22.50 20.93
CA ALA A 384 -7.08 -23.67 21.57
C ALA A 384 -6.14 -24.49 20.67
N CYS A 385 -5.98 -24.14 19.38
CA CYS A 385 -5.17 -24.92 18.44
C CYS A 385 -5.59 -26.40 18.39
N SER A 386 -6.89 -26.65 18.32
CA SER A 386 -7.44 -28.00 18.50
C SER A 386 -7.05 -28.94 17.36
N ALA A 387 -6.26 -29.96 17.66
CA ALA A 387 -5.87 -31.01 16.72
C ALA A 387 -6.86 -32.20 16.67
N SER A 388 -8.02 -32.10 17.32
CA SER A 388 -9.01 -33.19 17.32
C SER A 388 -9.58 -33.39 15.92
N SER A 389 -9.79 -34.64 15.50
CA SER A 389 -10.51 -34.97 14.28
C SER A 389 -11.99 -34.53 14.31
N SER A 390 -12.54 -34.32 15.50
CA SER A 390 -13.91 -33.81 15.71
C SER A 390 -13.98 -32.28 15.76
N ALA A 391 -12.84 -31.58 15.75
CA ALA A 391 -12.82 -30.13 15.75
C ALA A 391 -13.13 -29.60 14.34
N PRO A 392 -13.85 -28.47 14.21
CA PRO A 392 -14.07 -27.84 12.93
C PRO A 392 -12.74 -27.45 12.30
N VAL A 393 -12.58 -27.74 11.00
CA VAL A 393 -11.37 -27.36 10.27
C VAL A 393 -11.45 -25.88 9.95
N VAL A 394 -10.43 -25.13 10.34
CA VAL A 394 -10.30 -23.70 10.04
C VAL A 394 -8.91 -23.43 9.48
N VAL A 395 -8.85 -22.84 8.30
CA VAL A 395 -7.60 -22.57 7.55
C VAL A 395 -7.61 -21.13 7.09
N PHE A 396 -6.47 -20.46 7.18
CA PHE A 396 -6.31 -19.13 6.58
C PHE A 396 -5.38 -19.22 5.38
N VAL A 397 -5.86 -18.74 4.23
CA VAL A 397 -5.09 -18.57 3.00
C VAL A 397 -4.54 -17.15 2.96
N SER A 398 -3.22 -16.99 3.06
CA SER A 398 -2.58 -15.68 3.09
C SER A 398 -2.17 -15.18 1.71
N LYS A 399 -1.94 -16.07 0.75
CA LYS A 399 -1.74 -15.71 -0.66
C LYS A 399 -1.97 -16.90 -1.58
N MET A 400 -2.14 -16.61 -2.86
CA MET A 400 -2.05 -17.61 -3.93
C MET A 400 -0.67 -17.52 -4.57
N PHE A 401 -0.14 -18.65 -4.99
CA PHE A 401 1.05 -18.69 -5.84
C PHE A 401 0.85 -19.69 -6.96
N VAL A 402 1.63 -19.52 -8.02
CA VAL A 402 1.43 -20.26 -9.26
C VAL A 402 2.61 -21.20 -9.47
N VAL A 403 2.34 -22.42 -9.90
CA VAL A 403 3.32 -23.45 -10.24
C VAL A 403 2.95 -24.06 -11.58
N LYS A 404 3.94 -24.37 -12.44
CA LYS A 404 3.64 -25.04 -13.71
C LYS A 404 3.18 -26.47 -13.43
N HIS A 405 2.20 -26.95 -14.18
CA HIS A 405 1.63 -28.27 -13.93
C HIS A 405 2.67 -29.39 -13.99
N LYS A 406 3.64 -29.28 -14.91
CA LYS A 406 4.77 -30.21 -15.06
C LYS A 406 5.72 -30.28 -13.86
N ASP A 407 5.75 -29.23 -13.04
CA ASP A 407 6.63 -29.13 -11.87
C ASP A 407 5.92 -29.68 -10.61
N LEU A 408 4.62 -30.01 -10.71
CA LEU A 408 3.90 -30.68 -9.65
C LEU A 408 4.34 -32.15 -9.55
N PRO A 409 4.50 -32.68 -8.33
CA PRO A 409 4.79 -34.09 -8.13
C PRO A 409 3.67 -34.97 -8.72
N PRO A 410 4.00 -36.08 -9.39
CA PRO A 410 3.00 -36.98 -9.96
C PRO A 410 2.07 -37.54 -8.86
N THR A 411 0.77 -37.47 -9.11
CA THR A 411 -0.26 -38.04 -8.23
C THR A 411 -0.31 -39.56 -8.37
N LEU A 412 -0.55 -40.27 -7.26
CA LEU A 412 -0.70 -41.74 -7.24
C LEU A 412 -1.92 -42.25 -8.03
N ASN A 413 -2.81 -41.37 -8.50
CA ASN A 413 -4.12 -41.73 -9.08
C ASN A 413 -4.33 -41.32 -10.55
N HIS A 414 -3.37 -40.68 -11.24
CA HIS A 414 -3.54 -40.33 -12.66
C HIS A 414 -2.56 -41.08 -13.56
N GLY A 415 -3.01 -42.22 -14.08
CA GLY A 415 -2.45 -42.91 -15.23
C GLY A 415 -3.24 -42.64 -16.52
N GLN A 416 -3.80 -41.44 -16.69
CA GLN A 416 -4.59 -41.07 -17.87
C GLN A 416 -4.10 -39.76 -18.49
N ASP A 417 -4.12 -39.74 -19.82
CA ASP A 417 -3.53 -38.74 -20.72
C ASP A 417 -3.70 -37.28 -20.30
N THR A 418 -2.59 -36.54 -20.29
CA THR A 418 -2.46 -35.10 -19.97
C THR A 418 -2.90 -34.20 -21.14
N THR A 419 -4.01 -34.51 -21.79
CA THR A 419 -4.56 -33.65 -22.86
C THR A 419 -5.70 -32.80 -22.29
N GLY A 420 -5.38 -31.59 -21.83
CA GLY A 420 -6.38 -30.57 -21.46
C GLY A 420 -6.24 -29.90 -20.09
N GLU A 421 -5.24 -30.23 -19.28
CA GLU A 421 -5.00 -29.53 -18.01
C GLU A 421 -4.33 -28.15 -18.23
N PRO A 422 -4.71 -27.12 -17.46
CA PRO A 422 -4.10 -25.80 -17.57
C PRO A 422 -2.60 -25.84 -17.28
N GLU A 423 -1.81 -25.13 -18.08
CA GLU A 423 -0.34 -25.12 -17.98
C GLU A 423 0.15 -24.59 -16.62
N GLU A 424 -0.58 -23.66 -16.04
CA GLU A 424 -0.30 -23.03 -14.75
C GLU A 424 -1.36 -23.45 -13.72
N CYS A 425 -0.91 -23.89 -12.54
CA CYS A 425 -1.74 -24.31 -11.44
C CYS A 425 -1.63 -23.33 -10.27
N PHE A 426 -2.77 -22.87 -9.77
CA PHE A 426 -2.83 -22.03 -8.57
C PHE A 426 -2.84 -22.90 -7.31
N LEU A 427 -1.91 -22.61 -6.42
CA LEU A 427 -1.81 -23.20 -5.10
C LEU A 427 -2.02 -22.12 -4.05
N ALA A 428 -2.82 -22.42 -3.04
CA ALA A 428 -3.00 -21.53 -1.90
C ALA A 428 -1.91 -21.78 -0.86
N PHE A 429 -1.21 -20.71 -0.45
CA PHE A 429 -0.31 -20.74 0.70
C PHE A 429 -1.13 -20.49 1.97
N ALA A 430 -1.18 -21.50 2.85
CA ALA A 430 -2.15 -21.50 3.93
C ALA A 430 -1.64 -22.15 5.22
N ARG A 431 -2.24 -21.77 6.34
CA ARG A 431 -2.03 -22.41 7.65
C ARG A 431 -3.33 -22.96 8.21
N VAL A 432 -3.28 -24.19 8.71
CA VAL A 432 -4.39 -24.82 9.45
C VAL A 432 -4.36 -24.31 10.90
N PHE A 433 -5.42 -23.62 11.33
CA PHE A 433 -5.57 -23.07 12.69
C PHE A 433 -6.36 -24.00 13.62
N SER A 434 -7.25 -24.82 13.09
CA SER A 434 -8.00 -25.82 13.85
C SER A 434 -8.36 -27.04 12.99
N GLY A 435 -8.52 -28.20 13.61
CA GLY A 435 -8.85 -29.47 12.97
C GLY A 435 -7.71 -30.13 12.18
N VAL A 436 -8.08 -31.09 11.34
CA VAL A 436 -7.18 -31.77 10.40
C VAL A 436 -7.79 -31.64 9.01
N LEU A 437 -7.05 -31.04 8.08
CA LEU A 437 -7.49 -30.87 6.69
C LEU A 437 -7.12 -32.12 5.88
N HIS A 438 -8.06 -32.65 5.10
CA HIS A 438 -7.87 -33.83 4.25
C HIS A 438 -7.94 -33.47 2.77
N ALA A 439 -7.14 -34.15 1.93
CA ALA A 439 -7.38 -34.17 0.50
C ALA A 439 -8.71 -34.88 0.18
N GLY A 440 -9.48 -34.34 -0.76
CA GLY A 440 -10.87 -34.69 -1.08
C GLY A 440 -11.92 -34.08 -0.15
N GLN A 441 -11.52 -33.30 0.86
CA GLN A 441 -12.48 -32.70 1.80
C GLN A 441 -13.20 -31.50 1.20
N LYS A 442 -14.53 -31.45 1.38
CA LYS A 442 -15.32 -30.25 1.08
C LYS A 442 -15.21 -29.23 2.20
N VAL A 443 -14.95 -27.99 1.84
CA VAL A 443 -14.81 -26.84 2.76
C VAL A 443 -15.50 -25.61 2.17
N PHE A 444 -15.85 -24.66 3.03
CA PHE A 444 -16.41 -23.38 2.64
C PHE A 444 -15.31 -22.32 2.56
N VAL A 445 -15.21 -21.63 1.43
CA VAL A 445 -14.41 -20.42 1.24
C VAL A 445 -15.23 -19.23 1.72
N LEU A 446 -14.74 -18.53 2.73
CA LEU A 446 -15.35 -17.36 3.34
C LEU A 446 -14.55 -16.11 2.96
N SER A 447 -15.23 -15.12 2.40
CA SER A 447 -14.65 -13.78 2.21
C SER A 447 -14.52 -13.04 3.55
N SER A 448 -13.63 -12.04 3.63
CA SER A 448 -13.46 -11.19 4.83
C SER A 448 -14.75 -10.45 5.25
N MET A 449 -15.67 -10.24 4.30
CA MET A 449 -16.95 -9.55 4.50
C MET A 449 -18.09 -10.50 4.88
N TYR A 450 -17.85 -11.81 4.92
CA TYR A 450 -18.88 -12.80 5.24
C TYR A 450 -19.37 -12.63 6.69
N ASP A 451 -20.69 -12.69 6.86
CA ASP A 451 -21.37 -12.65 8.14
C ASP A 451 -22.24 -13.91 8.30
N PRO A 452 -21.87 -14.87 9.16
CA PRO A 452 -22.63 -16.10 9.37
C PRO A 452 -24.05 -15.86 9.91
N VAL A 453 -24.31 -14.74 10.60
CA VAL A 453 -25.65 -14.42 11.12
C VAL A 453 -26.58 -13.99 9.99
N LYS A 454 -26.06 -13.16 9.06
CA LYS A 454 -26.82 -12.71 7.87
C LYS A 454 -26.87 -13.78 6.78
N GLY A 455 -25.93 -14.72 6.80
CA GLY A 455 -25.73 -15.67 5.72
C GLY A 455 -25.22 -15.00 4.44
N ASP A 456 -25.27 -15.73 3.33
CA ASP A 456 -24.94 -15.18 2.01
C ASP A 456 -26.06 -15.50 1.01
N THR A 457 -27.00 -14.57 0.87
CA THR A 457 -28.10 -14.68 -0.10
C THR A 457 -27.63 -14.46 -1.54
N THR A 458 -26.44 -13.88 -1.74
CA THR A 458 -25.90 -13.51 -3.06
C THR A 458 -24.96 -14.55 -3.65
N GLY A 459 -24.49 -15.52 -2.84
CA GLY A 459 -23.49 -16.53 -3.23
C GLY A 459 -22.10 -15.95 -3.55
N LYS A 460 -21.85 -14.68 -3.19
CA LYS A 460 -20.60 -13.97 -3.48
C LYS A 460 -19.53 -14.18 -2.41
N HIS A 461 -19.95 -14.33 -1.16
CA HIS A 461 -19.12 -14.30 0.05
C HIS A 461 -18.87 -15.67 0.66
N LEU A 462 -19.65 -16.68 0.25
CA LEU A 462 -19.59 -18.06 0.70
C LEU A 462 -19.64 -19.02 -0.50
N LYS A 463 -18.61 -19.87 -0.66
CA LYS A 463 -18.60 -20.90 -1.72
C LYS A 463 -18.11 -22.23 -1.16
N GLU A 464 -18.83 -23.32 -1.44
CA GLU A 464 -18.36 -24.67 -1.13
C GLU A 464 -17.41 -25.17 -2.21
N VAL A 465 -16.25 -25.67 -1.80
CA VAL A 465 -15.17 -26.13 -2.69
C VAL A 465 -14.56 -27.42 -2.18
N GLU A 466 -14.00 -28.21 -3.08
CA GLU A 466 -13.28 -29.44 -2.72
C GLU A 466 -11.77 -29.22 -2.72
N VAL A 467 -11.11 -29.62 -1.64
CA VAL A 467 -9.66 -29.62 -1.54
C VAL A 467 -9.10 -30.79 -2.33
N GLN A 468 -8.65 -30.55 -3.56
CA GLN A 468 -8.18 -31.62 -4.44
C GLN A 468 -6.91 -32.28 -3.90
N GLN A 469 -5.94 -31.47 -3.45
CA GLN A 469 -4.63 -31.97 -3.05
C GLN A 469 -3.94 -31.07 -2.04
N LEU A 470 -3.12 -31.69 -1.19
CA LEU A 470 -2.34 -31.02 -0.15
C LEU A 470 -0.85 -31.31 -0.34
N TYR A 471 -0.03 -30.30 -0.08
CA TYR A 471 1.42 -30.41 -0.21
C TYR A 471 2.13 -29.80 1.01
N GLU A 472 3.16 -30.50 1.47
CA GLU A 472 4.21 -29.89 2.30
C GLU A 472 5.20 -29.13 1.40
N MET A 473 5.61 -27.94 1.84
CA MET A 473 6.50 -27.07 1.08
C MET A 473 7.96 -27.28 1.49
N LEU A 474 8.83 -27.41 0.49
CA LEU A 474 10.25 -27.70 0.64
C LEU A 474 11.10 -26.66 -0.10
N GLY A 475 10.72 -25.38 -0.01
CA GLY A 475 11.24 -24.30 -0.85
C GLY A 475 10.58 -24.32 -2.22
N GLU A 476 11.36 -24.54 -3.28
CA GLU A 476 10.84 -24.71 -4.65
C GLU A 476 10.08 -26.04 -4.82
N GLY A 477 10.45 -27.08 -4.04
CA GLY A 477 9.84 -28.40 -4.12
C GLY A 477 8.53 -28.54 -3.34
N LEU A 478 7.67 -29.44 -3.79
CA LEU A 478 6.42 -29.82 -3.11
C LEU A 478 6.42 -31.32 -2.81
N ARG A 479 5.90 -31.72 -1.65
CA ARG A 479 5.68 -33.13 -1.30
C ARG A 479 4.19 -33.39 -1.07
N PRO A 480 3.52 -34.26 -1.83
CA PRO A 480 2.11 -34.57 -1.62
C PRO A 480 1.88 -35.22 -0.26
N VAL A 481 0.82 -34.81 0.43
CA VAL A 481 0.38 -35.37 1.70
C VAL A 481 -1.13 -35.61 1.69
N ALA A 482 -1.60 -36.63 2.42
CA ALA A 482 -3.03 -36.92 2.52
C ALA A 482 -3.75 -35.93 3.45
N THR A 483 -3.05 -35.49 4.51
CA THR A 483 -3.64 -34.72 5.60
C THR A 483 -2.65 -33.70 6.15
N VAL A 484 -3.14 -32.52 6.51
CA VAL A 484 -2.39 -31.46 7.19
C VAL A 484 -3.06 -31.15 8.53
N GLY A 485 -2.34 -31.37 9.62
CA GLY A 485 -2.83 -31.08 10.97
C GLY A 485 -2.70 -29.61 11.36
N THR A 486 -3.47 -29.20 12.35
CA THR A 486 -3.40 -27.87 12.97
C THR A 486 -1.97 -27.43 13.31
N GLY A 487 -1.71 -26.14 13.13
CA GLY A 487 -0.42 -25.50 13.38
C GLY A 487 0.54 -25.57 12.19
N ASN A 488 0.26 -26.38 11.16
CA ASN A 488 1.15 -26.53 10.01
C ASN A 488 0.80 -25.59 8.87
N VAL A 489 1.84 -25.18 8.15
CA VAL A 489 1.74 -24.48 6.86
C VAL A 489 1.76 -25.50 5.73
N ALA A 490 0.94 -25.28 4.70
CA ALA A 490 0.83 -26.17 3.55
C ALA A 490 0.41 -25.40 2.29
N ALA A 491 0.63 -26.03 1.15
CA ALA A 491 0.06 -25.61 -0.13
C ALA A 491 -1.18 -26.44 -0.48
N ILE A 492 -2.24 -25.77 -0.94
CA ILE A 492 -3.55 -26.38 -1.22
C ILE A 492 -3.90 -26.21 -2.70
N LYS A 493 -4.21 -27.31 -3.41
CA LYS A 493 -4.73 -27.32 -4.79
C LYS A 493 -6.25 -27.47 -4.78
N GLY A 494 -6.92 -26.87 -5.78
CA GLY A 494 -8.35 -27.04 -6.03
C GLY A 494 -9.25 -25.89 -5.59
N ILE A 495 -8.69 -24.86 -4.94
CA ILE A 495 -9.47 -23.73 -4.40
C ILE A 495 -9.19 -22.39 -5.10
N GLY A 496 -8.25 -22.37 -6.06
CA GLY A 496 -7.71 -21.12 -6.63
C GLY A 496 -8.68 -20.31 -7.49
N GLU A 497 -9.73 -20.92 -8.05
CA GLU A 497 -10.74 -20.18 -8.83
C GLU A 497 -11.73 -19.40 -7.95
N HIS A 498 -11.79 -19.73 -6.67
CA HIS A 498 -12.76 -19.17 -5.73
C HIS A 498 -12.14 -18.14 -4.78
N ILE A 499 -10.82 -17.97 -4.82
CA ILE A 499 -10.06 -17.05 -3.96
C ILE A 499 -9.42 -15.98 -4.84
N MET A 500 -9.71 -14.73 -4.54
CA MET A 500 -9.05 -13.60 -5.22
C MET A 500 -7.66 -13.36 -4.64
N LYS A 501 -7.55 -13.00 -3.35
CA LYS A 501 -6.28 -12.65 -2.70
C LYS A 501 -6.06 -13.47 -1.43
N THR A 502 -6.99 -13.37 -0.49
CA THR A 502 -7.02 -14.13 0.77
C THR A 502 -8.40 -14.72 1.01
N ALA A 503 -8.45 -15.75 1.85
CA ALA A 503 -9.72 -16.32 2.30
C ALA A 503 -9.57 -17.07 3.61
N THR A 504 -10.68 -17.20 4.33
CA THR A 504 -10.80 -18.17 5.42
C THR A 504 -11.50 -19.40 4.88
N LEU A 505 -10.93 -20.59 5.09
CA LEU A 505 -11.61 -21.85 4.79
C LEU A 505 -12.14 -22.45 6.09
N SER A 506 -13.35 -22.97 6.04
CA SER A 506 -13.99 -23.61 7.19
C SER A 506 -14.73 -24.88 6.79
N SER A 507 -14.73 -25.92 7.63
CA SER A 507 -15.60 -27.08 7.44
C SER A 507 -17.07 -26.80 7.74
N THR A 508 -17.39 -25.64 8.33
CA THR A 508 -18.76 -25.18 8.63
C THR A 508 -18.98 -23.77 8.10
N ARG A 509 -20.20 -23.47 7.65
CA ARG A 509 -20.64 -22.12 7.30
C ARG A 509 -20.71 -21.18 8.51
N ASN A 510 -20.88 -21.73 9.71
CA ASN A 510 -21.01 -20.97 10.96
C ASN A 510 -19.62 -20.64 11.51
N CYS A 511 -18.84 -19.85 10.77
CA CYS A 511 -17.49 -19.42 11.13
C CYS A 511 -17.31 -17.95 10.79
N TRP A 512 -16.76 -17.17 11.73
CA TRP A 512 -16.34 -15.80 11.45
C TRP A 512 -15.06 -15.82 10.59
N PRO A 513 -14.98 -15.05 9.51
CA PRO A 513 -13.74 -14.96 8.75
C PRO A 513 -12.65 -14.26 9.58
N PHE A 514 -11.39 -14.60 9.32
CA PHE A 514 -10.25 -13.84 9.82
C PHE A 514 -10.28 -12.40 9.29
N ALA A 515 -9.76 -11.47 10.09
CA ALA A 515 -9.62 -10.07 9.70
C ALA A 515 -8.77 -9.92 8.42
N SER A 516 -9.16 -8.98 7.57
CA SER A 516 -8.41 -8.67 6.35
C SER A 516 -6.95 -8.33 6.67
N MET A 517 -6.04 -8.62 5.75
CA MET A 517 -4.63 -8.23 5.92
C MET A 517 -4.51 -6.74 5.63
N ALA A 518 -4.05 -5.97 6.61
CA ALA A 518 -3.62 -4.60 6.38
C ALA A 518 -2.23 -4.62 5.74
N PHE A 519 -2.13 -4.08 4.53
CA PHE A 519 -0.85 -3.86 3.85
C PHE A 519 -0.24 -2.54 4.34
N GLN A 520 1.10 -2.49 4.41
CA GLN A 520 1.82 -1.28 4.83
C GLN A 520 1.80 -0.18 3.75
N VAL A 521 1.58 -0.56 2.50
CA VAL A 521 1.63 0.30 1.31
C VAL A 521 0.42 -0.03 0.42
N SER A 522 -0.13 0.98 -0.26
CA SER A 522 -1.19 0.83 -1.27
C SER A 522 -0.59 0.74 -2.70
N PRO A 523 -1.34 0.21 -3.68
CA PRO A 523 -0.91 0.24 -5.09
C PRO A 523 -1.15 1.63 -5.67
N ILE A 524 -0.06 2.35 -5.91
CA ILE A 524 -0.07 3.79 -6.18
C ILE A 524 0.30 4.09 -7.63
N LEU A 525 1.24 3.33 -8.18
CA LEU A 525 1.73 3.52 -9.54
C LEU A 525 0.77 2.87 -10.54
N LYS A 526 0.04 3.67 -11.32
CA LYS A 526 -0.91 3.20 -12.33
C LYS A 526 -0.32 3.32 -13.73
N VAL A 527 -0.50 2.32 -14.59
CA VAL A 527 -0.13 2.37 -16.01
C VAL A 527 -1.24 1.78 -16.88
N ALA A 528 -1.40 2.28 -18.11
CA ALA A 528 -2.19 1.61 -19.13
C ALA A 528 -1.35 0.49 -19.75
N ILE A 529 -1.94 -0.68 -19.94
CA ILE A 529 -1.30 -1.83 -20.55
C ILE A 529 -2.19 -2.34 -21.67
N GLU A 530 -1.64 -2.50 -22.86
CA GLU A 530 -2.35 -3.06 -24.01
C GLU A 530 -1.52 -4.17 -24.66
N PRO A 531 -2.14 -5.21 -25.22
CA PRO A 531 -1.43 -6.17 -26.03
C PRO A 531 -0.94 -5.50 -27.32
N ALA A 532 0.27 -5.82 -27.76
CA ALA A 532 0.83 -5.26 -28.99
C ALA A 532 0.00 -5.63 -30.23
N ASN A 533 -0.65 -6.80 -30.21
CA ASN A 533 -1.60 -7.24 -31.24
C ASN A 533 -3.01 -7.37 -30.66
N VAL A 534 -4.00 -6.82 -31.36
CA VAL A 534 -5.41 -6.87 -30.96
C VAL A 534 -5.96 -8.31 -30.91
N ALA A 535 -5.42 -9.22 -31.73
CA ALA A 535 -5.80 -10.63 -31.74
C ALA A 535 -5.56 -11.33 -30.39
N ASP A 536 -4.60 -10.83 -29.61
CA ASP A 536 -4.17 -11.41 -28.34
C ASP A 536 -4.99 -10.92 -27.13
N LEU A 537 -6.01 -10.07 -27.35
CA LEU A 537 -6.79 -9.42 -26.29
C LEU A 537 -7.44 -10.42 -25.31
N ASN A 538 -7.89 -11.58 -25.80
CA ASN A 538 -8.48 -12.61 -24.95
C ASN A 538 -7.43 -13.26 -24.02
N ALA A 539 -6.27 -13.61 -24.56
CA ALA A 539 -5.15 -14.16 -23.79
C ALA A 539 -4.64 -13.13 -22.77
N PHE A 540 -4.57 -11.86 -23.17
CA PHE A 540 -4.23 -10.74 -22.31
C PHE A 540 -5.19 -10.58 -21.12
N ARG A 541 -6.51 -10.53 -21.37
CA ARG A 541 -7.53 -10.41 -20.30
C ARG A 541 -7.51 -11.60 -19.34
N GLN A 542 -7.31 -12.81 -19.86
CA GLN A 542 -7.13 -14.00 -19.03
C GLN A 542 -5.87 -13.86 -18.17
N GLY A 543 -4.73 -13.50 -18.78
CA GLY A 543 -3.47 -13.31 -18.07
C GLY A 543 -3.53 -12.24 -16.97
N LEU A 544 -4.24 -11.14 -17.20
CA LEU A 544 -4.48 -10.10 -16.18
C LEU A 544 -5.29 -10.64 -14.99
N SER A 545 -6.31 -11.45 -15.26
CA SER A 545 -7.08 -12.10 -14.20
C SER A 545 -6.23 -13.06 -13.37
N LEU A 546 -5.27 -13.74 -14.02
CA LEU A 546 -4.31 -14.62 -13.34
C LEU A 546 -3.31 -13.82 -12.49
N LEU A 547 -2.78 -12.72 -13.03
CA LEU A 547 -1.86 -11.83 -12.31
C LEU A 547 -2.49 -11.23 -11.06
N ASN A 548 -3.71 -10.70 -11.16
CA ASN A 548 -4.46 -10.11 -10.04
C ASN A 548 -4.77 -11.11 -8.92
N ARG A 549 -4.76 -12.42 -9.21
CA ARG A 549 -4.88 -13.49 -8.21
C ARG A 549 -3.53 -13.87 -7.60
N ALA A 550 -2.48 -13.88 -8.41
CA ALA A 550 -1.15 -14.27 -7.98
C ALA A 550 -0.47 -13.23 -7.09
N ASP A 551 -0.76 -11.94 -7.29
CA ASP A 551 -0.19 -10.85 -6.50
C ASP A 551 -1.27 -10.15 -5.63
N PRO A 552 -1.15 -10.19 -4.29
CA PRO A 552 -2.13 -9.57 -3.39
C PRO A 552 -2.22 -8.04 -3.49
N LEU A 553 -1.18 -7.36 -3.98
CA LEU A 553 -1.10 -5.89 -3.97
C LEU A 553 -1.43 -5.28 -5.34
N VAL A 554 -1.36 -6.05 -6.42
CA VAL A 554 -1.80 -5.61 -7.75
C VAL A 554 -3.30 -5.30 -7.74
N GLU A 555 -3.68 -4.25 -8.45
CA GLU A 555 -5.06 -3.96 -8.79
C GLU A 555 -5.19 -3.78 -10.29
N TYR A 556 -6.24 -4.36 -10.86
CA TYR A 556 -6.57 -4.26 -12.27
C TYR A 556 -7.96 -3.66 -12.41
N SER A 557 -8.07 -2.62 -13.23
CA SER A 557 -9.32 -1.96 -13.57
C SER A 557 -9.37 -1.64 -15.06
N ILE A 558 -10.58 -1.34 -15.55
CA ILE A 558 -10.78 -0.82 -16.90
C ILE A 558 -11.23 0.62 -16.75
N SER A 559 -10.53 1.53 -17.41
CA SER A 559 -10.87 2.95 -17.49
C SER A 559 -12.22 3.15 -18.21
N GLU A 560 -12.88 4.28 -17.99
CA GLU A 560 -14.10 4.65 -18.73
C GLU A 560 -13.89 4.67 -20.26
N LYS A 561 -12.64 4.90 -20.69
CA LYS A 561 -12.24 4.88 -22.11
C LYS A 561 -11.98 3.48 -22.66
N GLY A 562 -12.12 2.45 -21.83
CA GLY A 562 -11.82 1.06 -22.20
C GLY A 562 -10.34 0.67 -22.07
N GLU A 563 -9.47 1.57 -21.60
CA GLU A 563 -8.06 1.27 -21.36
C GLU A 563 -7.90 0.32 -20.16
N HIS A 564 -7.05 -0.68 -20.29
CA HIS A 564 -6.74 -1.62 -19.22
C HIS A 564 -5.67 -1.01 -18.30
N VAL A 565 -6.02 -0.73 -17.05
CA VAL A 565 -5.14 -0.06 -16.09
C VAL A 565 -4.65 -1.05 -15.03
N LEU A 566 -3.33 -1.08 -14.83
CA LEU A 566 -2.67 -1.86 -13.80
C LEU A 566 -2.09 -0.91 -12.74
N ALA A 567 -2.43 -1.14 -11.47
CA ALA A 567 -1.86 -0.43 -10.34
C ALA A 567 -0.92 -1.35 -9.55
N ALA A 568 0.26 -0.85 -9.20
CA ALA A 568 1.29 -1.56 -8.45
C ALA A 568 1.87 -0.66 -7.34
N ALA A 569 2.58 -1.28 -6.38
CA ALA A 569 3.15 -0.58 -5.21
C ALA A 569 4.23 0.46 -5.59
N GLY A 570 4.97 0.19 -6.65
CA GLY A 570 6.12 0.96 -7.08
C GLY A 570 6.67 0.43 -8.40
N LYS A 571 7.74 1.06 -8.90
CA LYS A 571 8.34 0.76 -10.20
C LYS A 571 8.89 -0.67 -10.27
N VAL A 572 9.60 -1.13 -9.24
CA VAL A 572 10.22 -2.47 -9.20
C VAL A 572 9.13 -3.55 -9.22
N HIS A 573 8.06 -3.34 -8.46
CA HIS A 573 6.90 -4.23 -8.44
C HIS A 573 6.13 -4.20 -9.78
N LEU A 574 5.95 -3.03 -10.40
CA LEU A 574 5.31 -2.93 -11.71
C LEU A 574 6.08 -3.69 -12.79
N GLU A 575 7.40 -3.53 -12.84
CA GLU A 575 8.27 -4.26 -13.77
C GLU A 575 8.13 -5.78 -13.60
N HIS A 576 8.09 -6.27 -12.36
CA HIS A 576 7.84 -7.69 -12.06
C HIS A 576 6.47 -8.14 -12.59
N CYS A 577 5.43 -7.33 -12.39
CA CYS A 577 4.08 -7.64 -12.85
C CYS A 577 3.98 -7.71 -14.37
N VAL A 578 4.52 -6.71 -15.07
CA VAL A 578 4.56 -6.65 -16.54
C VAL A 578 5.31 -7.85 -17.11
N LYS A 579 6.45 -8.20 -16.50
CA LYS A 579 7.23 -9.36 -16.94
C LYS A 579 6.50 -10.68 -16.73
N ASN A 580 5.86 -10.90 -15.58
CA ASN A 580 5.02 -12.08 -15.37
C ASN A 580 3.86 -12.14 -16.36
N LEU A 581 3.23 -11.00 -16.67
CA LEU A 581 2.15 -10.96 -17.65
C LEU A 581 2.64 -11.33 -19.05
N ARG A 582 3.78 -10.78 -19.47
CA ARG A 582 4.42 -11.05 -20.77
C ARG A 582 4.94 -12.47 -20.92
N GLU A 583 5.59 -13.04 -19.90
CA GLU A 583 6.32 -14.30 -20.03
C GLU A 583 5.54 -15.52 -19.51
N ARG A 584 4.64 -15.32 -18.54
CA ARG A 584 4.04 -16.41 -17.77
C ARG A 584 2.54 -16.53 -17.94
N PHE A 585 1.81 -15.43 -17.75
CA PHE A 585 0.35 -15.47 -17.67
C PHE A 585 -0.32 -15.27 -19.03
N ALA A 586 -0.12 -14.11 -19.66
CA ALA A 586 -0.74 -13.83 -20.96
C ALA A 586 0.10 -14.41 -22.11
N LYS A 587 1.44 -14.38 -21.99
CA LYS A 587 2.37 -14.82 -23.05
C LYS A 587 2.24 -14.02 -24.36
N VAL A 588 2.02 -12.72 -24.20
CA VAL A 588 1.79 -11.77 -25.30
C VAL A 588 2.77 -10.61 -25.17
N GLU A 589 3.13 -10.00 -26.29
CA GLU A 589 3.85 -8.73 -26.25
C GLU A 589 2.94 -7.62 -25.74
N LEU A 590 3.49 -6.73 -24.93
CA LEU A 590 2.76 -5.71 -24.20
C LEU A 590 3.34 -4.33 -24.47
N ASN A 591 2.46 -3.38 -24.77
CA ASN A 591 2.73 -1.95 -24.75
C ASN A 591 2.31 -1.42 -23.37
N VAL A 592 3.26 -0.85 -22.63
CA VAL A 592 3.03 -0.25 -21.31
C VAL A 592 3.22 1.25 -21.45
N SER A 593 2.23 2.03 -21.01
CA SER A 593 2.32 3.48 -21.01
C SER A 593 3.29 3.98 -19.93
N GLU A 594 3.67 5.25 -20.03
CA GLU A 594 4.20 5.96 -18.86
C GLU A 594 3.18 5.97 -17.70
N PRO A 595 3.64 6.15 -16.45
CA PRO A 595 2.76 6.27 -15.29
C PRO A 595 1.59 7.23 -15.53
N LEU A 596 0.38 6.70 -15.37
CA LEU A 596 -0.86 7.45 -15.49
C LEU A 596 -1.05 8.32 -14.26
N VAL A 597 -0.88 9.62 -14.46
CA VAL A 597 -1.36 10.64 -13.55
C VAL A 597 -2.71 11.13 -14.07
N SER A 598 -3.73 11.03 -13.24
CA SER A 598 -5.02 11.67 -13.48
C SER A 598 -4.89 13.13 -13.07
N PHE A 599 -4.86 14.07 -14.01
CA PHE A 599 -4.91 15.49 -13.71
C PHE A 599 -6.38 15.98 -13.71
N LYS A 600 -6.61 17.17 -13.18
CA LYS A 600 -7.88 17.89 -13.36
C LYS A 600 -7.62 19.30 -13.87
N GLU A 601 -8.66 20.00 -14.28
CA GLU A 601 -8.57 21.38 -14.80
C GLU A 601 -9.42 22.31 -13.96
N THR A 602 -8.89 23.49 -13.63
CA THR A 602 -9.63 24.51 -12.88
C THR A 602 -9.29 25.89 -13.42
N ILE A 603 -9.76 26.94 -12.74
CA ILE A 603 -9.39 28.33 -13.04
C ILE A 603 -8.61 28.93 -11.88
N GLN A 604 -7.89 30.02 -12.16
CA GLN A 604 -7.22 30.79 -11.13
C GLN A 604 -8.26 31.40 -10.16
N GLY A 605 -8.02 31.27 -8.87
CA GLY A 605 -8.84 31.91 -7.85
C GLY A 605 -8.61 31.30 -6.48
N GLU A 606 -7.77 31.94 -5.67
CA GLU A 606 -7.63 31.67 -4.23
C GLU A 606 -7.65 33.02 -3.52
N GLY A 607 -8.18 33.06 -2.29
CA GLY A 607 -8.12 34.27 -1.48
C GLY A 607 -9.09 35.38 -1.91
N VAL A 608 -8.73 36.62 -1.58
CA VAL A 608 -9.55 37.83 -1.79
C VAL A 608 -9.85 38.12 -3.28
N GLY A 609 -9.00 37.68 -4.19
CA GLY A 609 -9.18 37.88 -5.65
C GLY A 609 -10.41 37.18 -6.24
N LEU A 610 -10.97 36.20 -5.51
CA LEU A 610 -12.22 35.52 -5.85
C LEU A 610 -13.42 36.46 -5.71
N ILE A 611 -13.40 37.34 -4.70
CA ILE A 611 -14.42 38.36 -4.43
C ILE A 611 -14.44 39.43 -5.54
N ASP A 612 -13.27 39.83 -6.01
CA ASP A 612 -13.14 40.84 -7.07
C ASP A 612 -13.61 40.31 -8.43
N SER A 613 -13.32 39.04 -8.72
CA SER A 613 -13.77 38.33 -9.94
C SER A 613 -15.30 38.19 -10.02
N LEU A 614 -15.98 38.09 -8.87
CA LEU A 614 -17.44 38.02 -8.81
C LEU A 614 -18.12 39.33 -9.22
N LYS A 615 -17.46 40.49 -9.01
CA LYS A 615 -18.02 41.82 -9.33
C LYS A 615 -17.88 42.25 -10.79
N ASP A 616 -17.04 41.60 -11.58
CA ASP A 616 -16.83 41.96 -12.99
C ASP A 616 -18.07 41.63 -13.86
N PRO A 617 -18.76 42.65 -14.43
CA PRO A 617 -19.88 42.46 -15.35
C PRO A 617 -19.46 42.00 -16.75
N GLN A 618 -18.18 42.16 -17.13
CA GLN A 618 -17.64 41.75 -18.44
C GLN A 618 -17.21 40.28 -18.49
N GLY A 619 -17.43 39.52 -17.41
CA GLY A 619 -17.01 38.12 -17.29
C GLY A 619 -17.90 37.07 -17.96
N TYR A 620 -18.95 37.47 -18.70
CA TYR A 620 -19.81 36.54 -19.43
C TYR A 620 -19.29 36.31 -20.85
N VAL A 621 -19.17 35.05 -21.24
CA VAL A 621 -18.92 34.65 -22.62
C VAL A 621 -20.22 34.29 -23.29
N GLU A 622 -20.48 34.91 -24.45
CA GLU A 622 -21.63 34.60 -25.28
C GLU A 622 -21.25 33.71 -26.46
N ARG A 623 -22.10 32.71 -26.74
CA ARG A 623 -22.11 31.97 -28.00
C ARG A 623 -23.52 31.88 -28.54
N ILE A 624 -23.64 32.08 -29.86
CA ILE A 624 -24.89 31.94 -30.59
C ILE A 624 -24.78 30.64 -31.39
N ALA A 625 -25.84 29.83 -31.34
CA ALA A 625 -25.94 28.63 -32.16
C ALA A 625 -25.93 29.00 -33.67
N PRO A 626 -25.42 28.13 -34.56
CA PRO A 626 -25.35 28.38 -36.00
C PRO A 626 -26.68 28.76 -36.66
N ASP A 627 -27.80 28.28 -36.11
CA ASP A 627 -29.15 28.60 -36.57
C ASP A 627 -29.62 30.01 -36.17
N GLY A 628 -28.88 30.69 -35.28
CA GLY A 628 -29.22 32.01 -34.75
C GLY A 628 -30.47 32.04 -33.87
N LYS A 629 -31.02 30.88 -33.48
CA LYS A 629 -32.26 30.76 -32.69
C LYS A 629 -32.00 30.59 -31.20
N PHE A 630 -30.78 30.20 -30.82
CA PHE A 630 -30.36 30.02 -29.43
C PHE A 630 -29.06 30.77 -29.17
N ALA A 631 -28.99 31.49 -28.05
CA ALA A 631 -27.75 32.03 -27.52
C ALA A 631 -27.60 31.62 -26.06
N VAL A 632 -26.36 31.49 -25.61
CA VAL A 632 -26.05 31.15 -24.23
C VAL A 632 -24.92 32.05 -23.74
N ARG A 633 -25.14 32.66 -22.58
CA ARG A 633 -24.10 33.39 -21.85
C ARG A 633 -23.64 32.58 -20.66
N VAL A 634 -22.34 32.44 -20.50
CA VAL A 634 -21.75 31.64 -19.42
C VAL A 634 -20.72 32.46 -18.67
N LYS A 635 -20.83 32.47 -17.34
CA LYS A 635 -19.78 32.92 -16.42
C LYS A 635 -19.35 31.74 -15.57
N VAL A 636 -18.04 31.57 -15.40
CA VAL A 636 -17.47 30.52 -14.56
C VAL A 636 -16.75 31.14 -13.36
N ILE A 637 -16.90 30.50 -12.21
CA ILE A 637 -16.30 30.90 -10.95
C ILE A 637 -15.70 29.69 -10.24
N ARG A 638 -14.69 29.92 -9.42
CA ARG A 638 -14.08 28.88 -8.61
C ARG A 638 -14.86 28.69 -7.30
N LEU A 639 -15.05 27.45 -6.90
CA LEU A 639 -15.64 27.08 -5.63
C LEU A 639 -14.54 27.01 -4.55
N PRO A 640 -14.89 27.25 -3.27
CA PRO A 640 -13.97 27.00 -2.16
C PRO A 640 -13.52 25.53 -2.11
N ASP A 641 -12.23 25.30 -1.89
CA ASP A 641 -11.65 23.95 -1.87
C ASP A 641 -12.28 23.07 -0.76
N ALA A 642 -12.65 23.67 0.38
CA ALA A 642 -13.38 22.97 1.45
C ALA A 642 -14.74 22.45 0.98
N LEU A 643 -15.49 23.24 0.20
CA LEU A 643 -16.78 22.83 -0.35
C LEU A 643 -16.62 21.74 -1.41
N VAL A 644 -15.58 21.86 -2.25
CA VAL A 644 -15.24 20.85 -3.25
C VAL A 644 -14.91 19.51 -2.59
N LYS A 645 -14.13 19.53 -1.50
CA LYS A 645 -13.80 18.34 -0.72
C LYS A 645 -15.04 17.64 -0.16
N VAL A 646 -15.99 18.40 0.41
CA VAL A 646 -17.26 17.85 0.92
C VAL A 646 -18.06 17.18 -0.20
N LEU A 647 -18.11 17.77 -1.40
CA LEU A 647 -18.81 17.18 -2.55
C LEU A 647 -18.15 15.87 -3.02
N GLU A 648 -16.81 15.81 -3.06
CA GLU A 648 -16.07 14.60 -3.46
C GLU A 648 -16.17 13.47 -2.44
N GLU A 649 -16.07 13.77 -1.14
CA GLU A 649 -16.19 12.77 -0.06
C GLU A 649 -17.59 12.12 0.01
N ASN A 650 -18.60 12.78 -0.54
CA ASN A 650 -19.99 12.34 -0.54
C ASN A 650 -20.52 11.93 -1.93
N GLU A 651 -19.64 11.65 -2.90
CA GLU A 651 -20.03 11.30 -4.27
C GLU A 651 -20.98 10.09 -4.33
N GLU A 652 -20.72 9.04 -3.55
CA GLU A 652 -21.58 7.84 -3.51
C GLU A 652 -23.00 8.16 -3.00
N LEU A 653 -23.09 8.95 -1.92
CA LEU A 653 -24.36 9.40 -1.33
C LEU A 653 -25.13 10.27 -2.33
N LEU A 654 -24.45 11.24 -2.95
CA LEU A 654 -25.03 12.09 -3.98
C LEU A 654 -25.52 11.27 -5.18
N SER A 655 -24.79 10.22 -5.57
CA SER A 655 -25.15 9.36 -6.71
C SER A 655 -26.46 8.62 -6.46
N LEU A 656 -26.59 8.03 -5.27
CA LEU A 656 -27.81 7.31 -4.85
C LEU A 656 -29.03 8.24 -4.81
N THR A 657 -28.87 9.43 -4.23
CA THR A 657 -29.97 10.39 -4.02
C THR A 657 -30.36 11.12 -5.30
N ILE A 658 -29.39 11.56 -6.10
CA ILE A 658 -29.64 12.37 -7.31
C ILE A 658 -30.13 11.49 -8.47
N LYS A 659 -29.48 10.35 -8.73
CA LYS A 659 -29.85 9.45 -9.85
C LYS A 659 -31.09 8.61 -9.56
N GLY A 660 -31.40 8.35 -8.29
CA GLY A 660 -32.45 7.40 -7.90
C GLY A 660 -32.08 5.96 -8.24
N GLN A 661 -32.69 4.98 -7.58
CA GLN A 661 -32.37 3.55 -7.73
C GLN A 661 -32.63 3.01 -9.16
N THR A 662 -31.70 3.25 -10.10
CA THR A 662 -31.63 2.56 -11.40
C THR A 662 -30.16 2.36 -11.83
N ALA A 663 -29.37 1.66 -11.02
CA ALA A 663 -28.07 1.13 -11.45
C ALA A 663 -27.75 -0.19 -10.75
N ARG A 664 -28.46 -1.26 -11.13
CA ARG A 664 -27.93 -2.62 -11.02
C ARG A 664 -27.33 -3.00 -12.37
N SER A 665 -26.06 -2.67 -12.56
CA SER A 665 -25.13 -3.45 -13.38
C SER A 665 -23.69 -2.98 -13.14
N ASP A 666 -22.85 -3.96 -12.85
CA ASP A 666 -21.38 -3.99 -12.95
C ASP A 666 -20.52 -3.32 -11.87
N GLY A 667 -20.15 -4.15 -10.87
CA GLY A 667 -18.74 -4.51 -10.68
C GLY A 667 -17.79 -3.52 -10.03
N ALA A 668 -18.13 -2.91 -8.89
CA ALA A 668 -17.17 -2.25 -8.01
C ALA A 668 -17.38 -2.64 -6.54
N ILE A 669 -16.27 -2.69 -5.80
CA ILE A 669 -16.11 -3.24 -4.44
C ILE A 669 -16.73 -2.27 -3.42
N GLY A 670 -17.72 -2.74 -2.67
CA GLY A 670 -18.55 -1.91 -1.78
C GLY A 670 -17.88 -1.52 -0.46
N SER A 671 -17.82 -0.21 -0.21
CA SER A 671 -17.90 0.40 1.12
C SER A 671 -19.34 0.31 1.65
N GLN A 672 -19.52 0.27 2.98
CA GLN A 672 -20.81 0.04 3.63
C GLN A 672 -21.69 1.30 3.60
N CYS A 673 -22.96 1.20 3.15
CA CYS A 673 -23.97 2.24 3.38
C CYS A 673 -24.82 1.92 4.62
N PRO A 674 -25.01 2.87 5.56
CA PRO A 674 -26.11 2.86 6.51
C PRO A 674 -27.41 3.26 5.80
N ARG A 675 -28.51 2.57 6.09
CA ARG A 675 -29.86 3.03 5.73
C ARG A 675 -30.32 4.02 6.80
N ASP A 676 -30.29 5.31 6.48
CA ASP A 676 -31.02 6.41 7.14
C ASP A 676 -31.09 7.62 6.17
N ASP A 677 -31.88 7.50 5.09
CA ASP A 677 -31.85 8.39 3.91
C ASP A 677 -32.11 9.89 4.21
N ASP A 678 -32.84 10.23 5.27
CA ASP A 678 -33.18 11.63 5.59
C ASP A 678 -32.14 12.30 6.51
N GLY A 679 -31.48 11.51 7.37
CA GLY A 679 -30.44 12.00 8.28
C GLY A 679 -29.13 12.32 7.55
N SER A 680 -28.70 11.46 6.63
CA SER A 680 -27.44 11.63 5.89
C SER A 680 -27.40 12.87 5.01
N MET A 681 -28.52 13.21 4.35
CA MET A 681 -28.61 14.42 3.52
C MET A 681 -28.63 15.70 4.36
N ALA A 682 -29.20 15.67 5.57
CA ALA A 682 -29.14 16.77 6.51
C ALA A 682 -27.71 17.02 7.02
N VAL A 683 -26.96 15.95 7.31
CA VAL A 683 -25.54 16.02 7.67
C VAL A 683 -24.72 16.62 6.52
N LEU A 684 -24.89 16.11 5.29
CA LEU A 684 -24.20 16.65 4.12
C LEU A 684 -24.47 18.15 3.92
N ARG A 685 -25.73 18.58 4.05
CA ARG A 685 -26.11 20.00 3.95
C ARG A 685 -25.38 20.84 5.01
N GLN A 686 -25.32 20.34 6.24
CA GLN A 686 -24.63 21.02 7.34
C GLN A 686 -23.12 21.09 7.09
N ASP A 687 -22.52 20.03 6.56
CA ASP A 687 -21.09 19.99 6.19
C ASP A 687 -20.77 20.98 5.07
N MET A 688 -21.63 21.09 4.05
CA MET A 688 -21.49 22.09 2.98
C MET A 688 -21.57 23.52 3.51
N LEU A 689 -22.48 23.80 4.45
CA LEU A 689 -22.57 25.11 5.10
C LEU A 689 -21.32 25.38 5.95
N SER A 690 -20.87 24.40 6.73
CA SER A 690 -19.66 24.51 7.55
C SER A 690 -18.41 24.75 6.70
N ALA A 691 -18.32 24.15 5.51
CA ALA A 691 -17.21 24.36 4.59
C ALA A 691 -17.16 25.81 4.06
N VAL A 692 -18.33 26.43 3.80
CA VAL A 692 -18.40 27.84 3.41
C VAL A 692 -17.98 28.76 4.56
N GLU A 693 -18.41 28.48 5.80
CA GLU A 693 -18.00 29.27 6.96
C GLU A 693 -16.49 29.16 7.24
N SER A 694 -15.91 27.97 7.13
CA SER A 694 -14.47 27.75 7.32
C SER A 694 -13.62 28.54 6.32
N GLU A 695 -14.07 28.66 5.07
CA GLU A 695 -13.41 29.50 4.06
C GLU A 695 -13.48 30.99 4.44
N LEU A 696 -14.65 31.46 4.91
CA LEU A 696 -14.83 32.84 5.32
C LEU A 696 -13.94 33.20 6.51
N GLU A 697 -13.77 32.28 7.47
CA GLU A 697 -12.84 32.42 8.58
C GLU A 697 -11.39 32.55 8.09
N ALA A 698 -10.97 31.73 7.13
CA ALA A 698 -9.62 31.80 6.54
C ALA A 698 -9.37 33.15 5.82
N LEU A 699 -10.40 33.70 5.17
CA LEU A 699 -10.34 34.99 4.46
C LEU A 699 -10.45 36.20 5.38
N SER A 700 -10.92 36.03 6.63
CA SER A 700 -11.14 37.12 7.58
C SER A 700 -9.89 37.94 7.90
N ALA A 701 -8.71 37.33 7.80
CA ALA A 701 -7.43 38.02 8.02
C ALA A 701 -7.06 39.02 6.90
N HIS A 702 -7.66 38.91 5.71
CA HIS A 702 -7.24 39.62 4.50
C HIS A 702 -8.37 40.41 3.79
N ALA A 703 -9.63 40.31 4.25
CA ALA A 703 -10.78 40.96 3.62
C ALA A 703 -11.69 41.68 4.63
N ASP A 704 -12.30 42.78 4.21
CA ASP A 704 -13.24 43.55 5.04
C ASP A 704 -14.54 42.75 5.30
N GLU A 705 -15.12 42.90 6.49
CA GLU A 705 -16.34 42.22 6.94
C GLU A 705 -17.52 42.38 5.96
N VAL A 706 -17.68 43.55 5.34
CA VAL A 706 -18.71 43.82 4.32
C VAL A 706 -18.51 42.98 3.06
N LYS A 707 -17.27 42.76 2.64
CA LYS A 707 -16.94 41.95 1.46
C LYS A 707 -17.18 40.46 1.75
N LEU A 708 -16.85 40.02 2.96
CA LEU A 708 -17.07 38.65 3.42
C LEU A 708 -18.56 38.32 3.51
N GLU A 709 -19.37 39.21 4.08
CA GLU A 709 -20.82 39.01 4.17
C GLU A 709 -21.49 38.96 2.79
N TRP A 710 -21.03 39.81 1.85
CA TRP A 710 -21.49 39.73 0.46
C TRP A 710 -21.08 38.41 -0.21
N TYR A 711 -19.84 37.96 -0.01
CA TYR A 711 -19.32 36.71 -0.55
C TYR A 711 -20.09 35.51 0.01
N ARG A 712 -20.31 35.48 1.33
CA ARG A 712 -21.16 34.51 2.04
C ARG A 712 -22.55 34.43 1.42
N LYS A 713 -23.24 35.56 1.29
CA LYS A 713 -24.57 35.63 0.68
C LYS A 713 -24.59 35.13 -0.76
N THR A 714 -23.51 35.36 -1.50
CA THR A 714 -23.36 34.92 -2.89
C THR A 714 -23.20 33.41 -2.98
N LEU A 715 -22.32 32.81 -2.18
CA LEU A 715 -22.10 31.36 -2.11
C LEU A 715 -23.36 30.61 -1.62
N LEU A 716 -23.99 31.08 -0.56
CA LEU A 716 -25.26 30.53 -0.09
C LEU A 716 -26.33 30.63 -1.19
N GLY A 717 -26.39 31.78 -1.88
CA GLY A 717 -27.26 31.98 -3.04
C GLY A 717 -27.01 31.00 -4.19
N TYR A 718 -25.80 30.48 -4.35
CA TYR A 718 -25.48 29.42 -5.31
C TYR A 718 -25.97 28.06 -4.84
N LEU A 719 -25.80 27.73 -3.55
CA LEU A 719 -26.29 26.46 -2.98
C LEU A 719 -27.81 26.32 -3.09
N HIS A 720 -28.55 27.42 -3.09
CA HIS A 720 -30.00 27.45 -3.31
C HIS A 720 -30.42 27.33 -4.80
N LYS A 721 -29.48 27.37 -5.76
CA LYS A 721 -29.76 27.45 -7.20
C LYS A 721 -29.07 26.37 -8.04
N ILE A 722 -28.72 25.25 -7.42
CA ILE A 722 -28.05 24.14 -8.08
C ILE A 722 -29.05 23.39 -8.95
N CYS A 723 -28.79 23.39 -10.26
CA CYS A 723 -29.58 22.68 -11.26
C CYS A 723 -29.03 21.27 -11.54
N ALA A 724 -27.70 21.13 -11.59
CA ALA A 724 -27.01 19.86 -11.82
C ALA A 724 -25.60 19.88 -11.20
N LEU A 725 -25.07 18.70 -10.92
CA LEU A 725 -23.67 18.47 -10.53
C LEU A 725 -22.91 17.84 -11.69
N GLY A 726 -21.61 18.06 -11.82
CA GLY A 726 -20.82 17.50 -12.92
C GLY A 726 -19.34 17.30 -12.60
N PRO A 727 -18.64 16.41 -13.31
CA PRO A 727 -19.16 15.53 -14.37
C PRO A 727 -20.05 14.38 -13.84
N SER A 728 -20.68 13.66 -14.77
CA SER A 728 -21.46 12.42 -14.53
C SER A 728 -22.62 12.53 -13.52
N GLU A 729 -23.21 13.72 -13.38
CA GLU A 729 -24.33 14.04 -12.46
C GLU A 729 -23.98 14.04 -10.96
N VAL A 730 -22.70 13.83 -10.60
CA VAL A 730 -22.28 13.69 -9.20
C VAL A 730 -20.97 14.38 -8.83
N GLY A 731 -20.29 15.03 -9.78
CA GLY A 731 -18.99 15.64 -9.54
C GLY A 731 -19.00 17.01 -8.86
N PRO A 732 -17.81 17.56 -8.55
CA PRO A 732 -17.61 18.77 -7.74
C PRO A 732 -17.88 20.09 -8.47
N ASN A 733 -18.48 20.07 -9.66
CA ASN A 733 -18.84 21.27 -10.40
C ASN A 733 -20.34 21.53 -10.32
N LEU A 734 -20.73 22.80 -10.17
CA LEU A 734 -22.14 23.21 -10.06
C LEU A 734 -22.62 23.85 -11.36
N LEU A 735 -23.82 23.46 -11.81
CA LEU A 735 -24.57 24.19 -12.84
C LEU A 735 -25.63 25.07 -12.15
N LEU A 736 -25.57 26.38 -12.41
CA LEU A 736 -26.46 27.39 -11.84
C LEU A 736 -27.22 28.10 -12.97
N MET A 737 -28.55 28.19 -12.84
CA MET A 737 -29.42 28.91 -13.79
C MET A 737 -30.22 30.01 -13.09
N PRO A 738 -30.55 31.11 -13.80
CA PRO A 738 -31.34 32.20 -13.23
C PRO A 738 -32.75 31.75 -12.84
N GLY A 739 -33.20 32.23 -11.67
CA GLY A 739 -34.51 31.86 -11.09
C GLY A 739 -35.65 32.73 -11.59
N VAL A 740 -36.87 32.24 -11.36
CA VAL A 740 -38.10 32.97 -11.69
C VAL A 740 -38.19 34.20 -10.79
N LYS A 741 -38.01 35.41 -11.33
CA LYS A 741 -38.41 36.65 -10.65
C LYS A 741 -39.70 37.15 -11.30
N LEU A 742 -40.70 37.40 -10.46
CA LEU A 742 -42.06 37.81 -10.81
C LEU A 742 -42.21 39.24 -11.39
N SER A 743 -41.16 39.84 -11.93
CA SER A 743 -41.24 41.21 -12.48
C SER A 743 -40.58 41.31 -13.85
N SER A 744 -41.45 41.34 -14.85
CA SER A 744 -41.37 42.14 -16.08
C SER A 744 -40.14 41.96 -16.99
N SER A 745 -40.42 41.38 -18.15
CA SER A 745 -40.19 41.99 -19.46
C SER A 745 -38.74 42.10 -19.97
N LEU A 746 -38.49 41.33 -21.04
CA LEU A 746 -37.69 41.70 -22.22
C LEU A 746 -36.68 42.83 -22.00
N THR A 747 -35.38 42.54 -21.93
CA THR A 747 -34.38 43.52 -22.39
C THR A 747 -33.02 42.89 -22.74
N THR A 748 -32.82 42.81 -24.06
CA THR A 748 -31.59 43.02 -24.86
C THR A 748 -30.29 42.29 -24.54
N ILE A 749 -29.80 41.59 -25.57
CA ILE A 749 -28.38 41.39 -25.84
C ILE A 749 -27.96 42.36 -26.96
N GLN A 750 -26.71 42.82 -26.90
CA GLN A 750 -26.03 43.62 -27.92
C GLN A 750 -26.38 43.13 -29.34
N ASN A 751 -26.72 44.07 -30.23
CA ASN A 751 -27.28 43.91 -31.60
C ASN A 751 -28.82 43.97 -31.75
N GLY A 752 -29.58 44.27 -30.71
CA GLY A 752 -31.00 44.67 -30.85
C GLY A 752 -31.98 43.53 -31.15
N ARG A 753 -31.59 42.26 -30.95
CA ARG A 753 -32.52 41.11 -30.97
C ARG A 753 -33.11 40.89 -29.58
N GLY A 754 -34.45 40.81 -29.49
CA GLY A 754 -35.16 40.42 -28.28
C GLY A 754 -35.18 38.90 -28.13
N GLY A 755 -34.62 38.37 -27.03
CA GLY A 755 -34.64 36.95 -26.69
C GLY A 755 -35.37 36.68 -25.38
N ILE A 756 -35.96 35.50 -25.26
CA ILE A 756 -36.62 35.00 -24.04
C ILE A 756 -35.57 34.27 -23.21
N LEU A 757 -35.35 34.72 -21.97
CA LEU A 757 -34.48 34.04 -20.99
C LEU A 757 -35.19 32.79 -20.47
N VAL A 758 -34.51 31.64 -20.51
CA VAL A 758 -35.07 30.39 -19.99
C VAL A 758 -34.62 30.17 -18.54
N HIS A 759 -35.59 29.90 -17.67
CA HIS A 759 -35.37 29.67 -16.26
C HIS A 759 -35.12 28.19 -15.96
N GLY A 760 -34.26 27.92 -14.97
CA GLY A 760 -33.97 26.56 -14.51
C GLY A 760 -34.80 26.17 -13.28
N THR A 761 -35.00 24.86 -13.10
CA THR A 761 -35.54 24.26 -11.86
C THR A 761 -34.39 23.82 -10.94
N TYR A 762 -34.57 23.91 -9.62
CA TYR A 762 -33.51 23.68 -8.63
C TYR A 762 -33.59 22.32 -7.93
N HIS A 763 -33.89 21.28 -8.72
CA HIS A 763 -34.10 19.91 -8.24
C HIS A 763 -32.96 19.36 -7.36
N VAL A 764 -31.71 19.70 -7.67
CA VAL A 764 -30.56 19.26 -6.84
C VAL A 764 -30.55 19.99 -5.50
N SER A 765 -30.79 21.31 -5.48
CA SER A 765 -30.92 22.07 -4.22
C SER A 765 -32.12 21.63 -3.37
N GLU A 766 -33.23 21.22 -4.00
CA GLU A 766 -34.39 20.63 -3.34
C GLU A 766 -34.02 19.29 -2.68
N LYS A 767 -33.36 18.39 -3.41
CA LYS A 767 -32.87 17.10 -2.88
C LYS A 767 -31.84 17.25 -1.76
N LEU A 768 -31.00 18.29 -1.81
CA LEU A 768 -30.04 18.62 -0.76
C LEU A 768 -30.71 19.29 0.48
N GLY A 769 -31.99 19.63 0.39
CA GLY A 769 -32.74 20.30 1.45
C GLY A 769 -32.37 21.77 1.65
N PHE A 770 -31.79 22.42 0.64
CA PHE A 770 -31.59 23.88 0.63
C PHE A 770 -32.89 24.62 0.25
N VAL A 771 -33.83 23.95 -0.40
CA VAL A 771 -35.14 24.51 -0.80
C VAL A 771 -36.24 23.65 -0.18
N SER A 772 -37.16 24.26 0.58
CA SER A 772 -38.30 23.55 1.18
C SER A 772 -39.48 23.44 0.21
N VAL A 773 -40.09 22.25 0.13
CA VAL A 773 -41.29 21.93 -0.69
C VAL A 773 -42.48 22.87 -0.40
N SER A 774 -42.50 23.53 0.76
CA SER A 774 -43.56 24.44 1.20
C SER A 774 -43.72 25.74 0.41
N ASN A 775 -42.79 26.08 -0.51
CA ASN A 775 -42.94 27.28 -1.36
C ASN A 775 -43.66 27.03 -2.69
N GLU A 776 -44.13 25.82 -2.98
CA GLU A 776 -45.00 25.59 -4.14
C GLU A 776 -46.33 26.37 -4.02
N ALA A 777 -46.82 26.66 -2.82
CA ALA A 777 -48.09 27.36 -2.61
C ALA A 777 -48.03 28.88 -2.91
N GLU A 778 -46.83 29.49 -2.93
CA GLU A 778 -46.67 30.90 -3.31
C GLU A 778 -46.14 31.08 -4.74
N ILE A 779 -45.64 30.01 -5.38
CA ILE A 779 -45.21 30.02 -6.79
C ILE A 779 -46.35 29.57 -7.73
N SER A 780 -47.32 28.79 -7.23
CA SER A 780 -48.47 28.31 -8.03
C SER A 780 -49.69 29.23 -8.05
N ASN A 781 -49.72 30.32 -7.27
CA ASN A 781 -50.91 31.19 -7.13
C ASN A 781 -50.83 32.53 -7.89
N GLY A 782 -49.95 32.67 -8.87
CA GLY A 782 -49.91 33.83 -9.74
C GLY A 782 -49.80 33.42 -11.20
N ILE A 783 -50.85 33.70 -11.98
CA ILE A 783 -51.03 33.50 -13.44
C ILE A 783 -51.87 32.25 -13.79
N ILE A 784 -53.18 32.40 -13.64
CA ILE A 784 -54.11 31.97 -14.70
C ILE A 784 -54.49 33.28 -15.40
N ASP A 785 -53.79 33.61 -16.47
CA ASP A 785 -54.34 34.44 -17.54
C ASP A 785 -54.71 33.46 -18.65
N ASP A 786 -56.01 33.29 -18.89
CA ASP A 786 -56.63 32.41 -19.90
C ASP A 786 -56.34 32.93 -21.32
N SER A 787 -55.06 33.07 -21.67
CA SER A 787 -54.63 33.21 -23.06
C SER A 787 -53.99 31.90 -23.50
N GLU A 788 -54.52 31.36 -24.60
CA GLU A 788 -54.07 30.11 -25.22
C GLU A 788 -52.53 30.04 -25.30
N PRO A 789 -51.89 28.87 -25.07
CA PRO A 789 -50.45 28.73 -25.21
C PRO A 789 -50.09 29.01 -26.67
N SER A 790 -49.47 30.16 -26.93
CA SER A 790 -48.88 30.46 -28.23
C SER A 790 -47.93 29.32 -28.58
N THR A 791 -48.18 28.66 -29.71
CA THR A 791 -47.49 27.50 -30.28
C THR A 791 -45.99 27.68 -30.61
N ASP A 792 -45.36 28.76 -30.12
CA ASP A 792 -44.05 29.25 -30.52
C ASP A 792 -42.95 29.14 -29.43
N VAL A 793 -43.26 28.63 -28.24
CA VAL A 793 -42.27 28.47 -27.15
C VAL A 793 -41.73 27.04 -27.11
N PRO A 794 -40.40 26.85 -27.14
CA PRO A 794 -39.81 25.51 -27.07
C PRO A 794 -40.15 24.75 -25.79
N ASP A 795 -40.22 23.41 -25.86
CA ASP A 795 -40.36 22.53 -24.70
C ASP A 795 -39.26 22.84 -23.66
N PRO A 796 -39.61 23.39 -22.48
CA PRO A 796 -38.64 23.80 -21.47
C PRO A 796 -37.80 22.63 -20.94
N GLU A 797 -38.35 21.42 -20.90
CA GLU A 797 -37.65 20.23 -20.40
C GLU A 797 -36.59 19.74 -21.38
N ALA A 798 -36.91 19.71 -22.68
CA ALA A 798 -35.96 19.35 -23.73
C ALA A 798 -34.74 20.28 -23.75
N LEU A 799 -34.96 21.59 -23.60
CA LEU A 799 -33.88 22.57 -23.56
C LEU A 799 -33.02 22.44 -22.31
N LYS A 800 -33.63 22.19 -21.15
CA LYS A 800 -32.92 21.91 -19.89
C LYS A 800 -31.99 20.69 -20.03
N ASN A 801 -32.48 19.60 -20.61
CA ASN A 801 -31.69 18.39 -20.83
C ASN A 801 -30.48 18.64 -21.75
N ILE A 802 -30.62 19.52 -22.75
CA ILE A 802 -29.52 19.93 -23.63
C ILE A 802 -28.45 20.73 -22.88
N ILE A 803 -28.87 21.67 -22.02
CA ILE A 803 -27.95 22.47 -21.22
C ILE A 803 -27.19 21.57 -20.24
N ILE A 804 -27.90 20.69 -19.52
CA ILE A 804 -27.29 19.73 -18.60
C ILE A 804 -26.32 18.83 -19.37
N SER A 805 -26.75 18.24 -20.49
CA SER A 805 -25.89 17.36 -21.29
C SER A 805 -24.64 18.07 -21.83
N GLY A 806 -24.77 19.32 -22.30
CA GLY A 806 -23.62 20.14 -22.71
C GLY A 806 -22.67 20.46 -21.55
N PHE A 807 -23.22 20.78 -20.38
CA PHE A 807 -22.46 20.99 -19.15
C PHE A 807 -21.71 19.72 -18.69
N GLN A 808 -22.37 18.55 -18.70
CA GLN A 808 -21.74 17.27 -18.35
C GLN A 808 -20.55 16.97 -19.28
N GLU A 809 -20.70 17.19 -20.59
CA GLU A 809 -19.60 16.96 -21.54
C GLU A 809 -18.41 17.88 -21.31
N VAL A 810 -18.65 19.17 -21.04
CA VAL A 810 -17.56 20.14 -20.80
C VAL A 810 -16.85 19.87 -19.50
N THR A 811 -17.60 19.59 -18.44
CA THR A 811 -17.01 19.29 -17.13
C THR A 811 -16.28 17.96 -17.10
N ASN A 812 -16.62 17.02 -17.98
CA ASN A 812 -15.87 15.77 -18.13
C ASN A 812 -14.59 15.93 -18.96
N ALA A 813 -14.59 16.83 -19.94
CA ALA A 813 -13.45 17.09 -20.83
C ALA A 813 -13.14 18.59 -20.93
N GLY A 814 -12.25 19.04 -20.05
CA GLY A 814 -11.78 20.41 -19.95
C GLY A 814 -11.00 20.93 -21.16
N PRO A 815 -10.86 22.26 -21.33
CA PRO A 815 -10.29 22.87 -22.53
C PRO A 815 -8.76 22.76 -22.64
N LEU A 816 -8.02 22.49 -21.55
CA LEU A 816 -6.55 22.43 -21.57
C LEU A 816 -6.04 21.12 -22.17
N CYS A 817 -6.57 19.98 -21.73
CA CYS A 817 -6.07 18.66 -22.12
C CYS A 817 -7.14 17.56 -22.03
N ASP A 818 -8.43 17.94 -22.16
CA ASP A 818 -9.59 17.05 -22.01
C ASP A 818 -9.57 16.25 -20.69
N GLU A 819 -9.06 16.84 -19.61
CA GLU A 819 -9.17 16.27 -18.26
C GLU A 819 -10.40 16.86 -17.54
N PRO A 820 -10.99 16.13 -16.56
CA PRO A 820 -12.17 16.61 -15.85
C PRO A 820 -11.95 17.96 -15.18
N MET A 821 -12.95 18.82 -15.26
CA MET A 821 -12.94 20.09 -14.55
C MET A 821 -13.17 19.88 -13.04
N TRP A 822 -12.60 20.75 -12.23
CA TRP A 822 -12.59 20.61 -10.78
C TRP A 822 -12.88 21.92 -10.06
N GLY A 823 -13.91 21.87 -9.21
CA GLY A 823 -14.26 22.96 -8.30
C GLY A 823 -14.78 24.20 -8.98
N LEU A 824 -15.61 24.06 -10.01
CA LEU A 824 -16.15 25.19 -10.78
C LEU A 824 -17.67 25.31 -10.66
N ALA A 825 -18.17 26.54 -10.51
CA ALA A 825 -19.58 26.86 -10.67
C ALA A 825 -19.80 27.58 -12.01
N PHE A 826 -20.69 27.03 -12.83
CA PHE A 826 -21.09 27.54 -14.13
C PHE A 826 -22.44 28.24 -14.03
N ILE A 827 -22.44 29.56 -14.20
CA ILE A 827 -23.65 30.38 -14.26
C ILE A 827 -24.05 30.49 -15.73
N VAL A 828 -25.15 29.82 -16.11
CA VAL A 828 -25.58 29.69 -17.50
C VAL A 828 -26.90 30.43 -17.71
N GLU A 829 -26.90 31.38 -18.64
CA GLU A 829 -28.06 32.17 -19.05
C GLU A 829 -28.43 31.86 -20.51
N PRO A 830 -29.39 30.95 -20.74
CA PRO A 830 -29.87 30.58 -22.07
C PRO A 830 -30.95 31.54 -22.59
N TYR A 831 -30.82 31.95 -23.85
CA TYR A 831 -31.75 32.83 -24.56
C TYR A 831 -32.29 32.16 -25.82
N VAL A 832 -33.60 32.23 -26.03
CA VAL A 832 -34.28 31.73 -27.23
C VAL A 832 -34.83 32.92 -28.04
N PHE A 833 -34.62 32.93 -29.36
CA PHE A 833 -35.14 33.95 -30.27
C PHE A 833 -36.27 33.39 -31.14
N SER A 834 -37.34 34.16 -31.33
CA SER A 834 -38.48 33.74 -32.15
C SER A 834 -38.18 33.81 -33.66
N GLY A 835 -38.50 32.75 -34.40
CA GLY A 835 -38.37 32.69 -35.87
C GLY A 835 -38.91 31.41 -36.51
N SER A 836 -40.02 31.58 -37.27
CA SER A 836 -40.83 30.68 -38.14
C SER A 836 -40.98 29.18 -37.79
N PRO A 837 -42.20 28.61 -37.98
CA PRO A 837 -42.61 27.33 -37.41
C PRO A 837 -42.17 26.16 -38.29
N ASP A 838 -40.91 25.77 -38.20
CA ASP A 838 -40.50 24.41 -38.58
C ASP A 838 -40.06 23.70 -37.31
N SER A 839 -40.74 22.60 -37.03
CA SER A 839 -40.58 21.69 -35.89
C SER A 839 -39.12 21.62 -35.41
N VAL A 840 -38.88 22.19 -34.23
CA VAL A 840 -37.55 22.31 -33.62
C VAL A 840 -37.05 20.91 -33.24
N ASN A 841 -36.29 20.28 -34.15
CA ASN A 841 -35.34 19.26 -33.75
C ASN A 841 -34.27 19.99 -32.94
N TYR A 842 -34.43 20.04 -31.61
CA TYR A 842 -33.43 20.63 -30.72
C TYR A 842 -32.10 19.95 -30.96
N SER A 843 -31.24 20.66 -31.67
CA SER A 843 -30.19 20.04 -32.44
C SER A 843 -28.95 19.82 -31.57
N TYR A 844 -28.11 18.91 -32.03
CA TYR A 844 -26.70 18.83 -31.64
C TYR A 844 -25.99 20.21 -31.63
N GLN A 845 -26.48 21.19 -32.40
CA GLN A 845 -25.91 22.53 -32.50
C GLN A 845 -26.15 23.38 -31.24
N HIS A 846 -27.32 23.29 -30.59
CA HIS A 846 -27.58 23.98 -29.32
C HIS A 846 -26.67 23.46 -28.21
N LYS A 847 -26.54 22.13 -28.11
CA LYS A 847 -25.61 21.47 -27.19
C LYS A 847 -24.17 21.91 -27.45
N ALA A 848 -23.76 21.96 -28.72
CA ALA A 848 -22.43 22.44 -29.11
C ALA A 848 -22.20 23.91 -28.73
N ALA A 849 -23.22 24.77 -28.82
CA ALA A 849 -23.14 26.16 -28.40
C ALA A 849 -22.93 26.29 -26.88
N VAL A 850 -23.67 25.52 -26.06
CA VAL A 850 -23.45 25.43 -24.60
C VAL A 850 -22.03 24.95 -24.31
N ARG A 851 -21.60 23.88 -24.99
CA ARG A 851 -20.26 23.31 -24.80
C ARG A 851 -19.15 24.33 -25.08
N GLU A 852 -19.26 25.04 -26.20
CA GLU A 852 -18.28 26.04 -26.63
C GLU A 852 -18.29 27.28 -25.72
N ALA A 853 -19.46 27.72 -25.24
CA ALA A 853 -19.56 28.85 -24.31
C ALA A 853 -18.89 28.53 -22.97
N CYS A 854 -19.15 27.34 -22.41
CA CYS A 854 -18.51 26.92 -21.17
C CYS A 854 -16.99 26.76 -21.32
N ARG A 855 -16.50 26.15 -22.42
CA ARG A 855 -15.06 26.03 -22.70
C ARG A 855 -14.39 27.41 -22.83
N ALA A 856 -15.00 28.32 -23.57
CA ALA A 856 -14.49 29.66 -23.76
C ALA A 856 -14.49 30.49 -22.46
N ALA A 857 -15.51 30.33 -21.61
CA ALA A 857 -15.56 30.96 -20.29
C ALA A 857 -14.38 30.52 -19.41
N VAL A 858 -14.06 29.22 -19.37
CA VAL A 858 -12.91 28.70 -18.62
C VAL A 858 -11.58 29.23 -19.17
N LEU A 859 -11.42 29.28 -20.50
CA LEU A 859 -10.20 29.81 -21.13
C LEU A 859 -9.99 31.31 -20.87
N GLN A 860 -11.08 32.10 -20.79
CA GLN A 860 -11.00 33.52 -20.46
C GLN A 860 -10.66 33.75 -18.98
N SER A 861 -11.08 32.84 -18.09
CA SER A 861 -10.88 32.92 -16.65
C SER A 861 -9.53 32.39 -16.15
N LYS A 862 -8.47 32.46 -16.97
CA LYS A 862 -7.09 32.05 -16.62
C LYS A 862 -7.03 30.62 -16.06
N PRO A 863 -7.16 29.60 -16.92
CA PRO A 863 -7.20 28.20 -16.50
C PRO A 863 -5.89 27.75 -15.84
N ARG A 864 -5.99 26.74 -14.95
CA ARG A 864 -4.89 26.11 -14.21
C ARG A 864 -5.03 24.59 -14.29
N LEU A 865 -3.88 23.91 -14.38
CA LEU A 865 -3.83 22.46 -14.24
C LEU A 865 -3.82 22.11 -12.75
N VAL A 866 -4.55 21.08 -12.37
CA VAL A 866 -4.61 20.56 -11.00
C VAL A 866 -3.91 19.21 -10.98
N GLU A 867 -2.88 19.09 -10.16
CA GLU A 867 -2.16 17.84 -9.96
C GLU A 867 -2.60 17.16 -8.65
N PRO A 868 -2.67 15.83 -8.63
CA PRO A 868 -2.90 15.12 -7.38
C PRO A 868 -1.63 15.15 -6.52
N MET A 869 -1.82 15.19 -5.21
CA MET A 869 -0.75 15.22 -4.21
C MET A 869 -0.82 13.99 -3.31
N TYR A 870 0.32 13.32 -3.14
CA TYR A 870 0.51 12.35 -2.07
C TYR A 870 0.90 13.04 -0.78
N PHE A 871 0.30 12.62 0.33
CA PHE A 871 0.93 12.75 1.63
C PHE A 871 2.05 11.71 1.71
N CYS A 872 3.27 12.21 1.83
CA CYS A 872 4.50 11.46 1.87
C CYS A 872 5.06 11.53 3.29
N GLU A 873 5.10 10.39 3.95
CA GLU A 873 5.71 10.23 5.26
C GLU A 873 7.06 9.53 5.07
N VAL A 874 8.14 10.31 5.16
CA VAL A 874 9.51 9.78 5.04
C VAL A 874 10.07 9.52 6.42
N THR A 875 10.44 8.28 6.68
CA THR A 875 11.18 7.92 7.89
C THR A 875 12.66 7.78 7.54
N THR A 876 13.53 8.50 8.26
CA THR A 876 14.98 8.52 8.03
C THR A 876 15.75 8.77 9.33
N PRO A 877 16.96 8.24 9.49
CA PRO A 877 17.84 8.64 10.59
C PRO A 877 18.36 10.07 10.39
N ILE A 878 18.79 10.72 11.48
CA ILE A 878 19.19 12.12 11.51
C ILE A 878 20.40 12.40 10.60
N GLU A 879 21.33 11.45 10.47
CA GLU A 879 22.55 11.59 9.67
C GLU A 879 22.26 11.70 8.17
N ARG A 880 21.09 11.23 7.73
CA ARG A 880 20.66 11.23 6.31
C ARG A 880 19.55 12.22 6.02
N LEU A 881 19.11 12.97 7.03
CA LEU A 881 18.00 13.91 6.91
C LEU A 881 18.26 14.97 5.82
N GLY A 882 19.47 15.55 5.76
CA GLY A 882 19.83 16.53 4.74
C GLY A 882 19.74 15.99 3.30
N SER A 883 20.14 14.74 3.07
CA SER A 883 20.00 14.07 1.77
C SER A 883 18.53 13.85 1.40
N VAL A 884 17.69 13.50 2.38
CA VAL A 884 16.24 13.34 2.17
C VAL A 884 15.59 14.67 1.77
N TYR A 885 15.93 15.78 2.42
CA TYR A 885 15.44 17.11 2.03
C TYR A 885 15.86 17.49 0.59
N SER A 886 17.09 17.15 0.17
CA SER A 886 17.53 17.35 -1.21
C SER A 886 16.65 16.59 -2.19
N VAL A 887 16.40 15.30 -1.94
CA VAL A 887 15.55 14.47 -2.81
C VAL A 887 14.11 14.98 -2.85
N LEU A 888 13.55 15.38 -1.70
CA LEU A 888 12.22 15.98 -1.62
C LEU A 888 12.14 17.27 -2.44
N GLY A 889 13.15 18.14 -2.35
CA GLY A 889 13.26 19.36 -3.15
C GLY A 889 13.32 19.08 -4.65
N ASP A 890 14.15 18.12 -5.07
CA ASP A 890 14.27 17.69 -6.47
C ASP A 890 12.95 17.16 -7.03
N CYS A 891 12.10 16.57 -6.17
CA CYS A 891 10.78 16.04 -6.54
C CYS A 891 9.63 17.03 -6.30
N ARG A 892 9.92 18.33 -6.13
CA ARG A 892 8.93 19.39 -5.86
C ARG A 892 8.04 19.14 -4.64
N ALA A 893 8.51 18.33 -3.69
CA ALA A 893 7.73 18.03 -2.49
C ALA A 893 7.73 19.23 -1.53
N LYS A 894 6.56 19.53 -0.98
CA LYS A 894 6.38 20.60 0.03
C LYS A 894 6.43 19.98 1.41
N VAL A 895 7.53 20.21 2.13
CA VAL A 895 7.66 19.71 3.51
C VAL A 895 6.77 20.56 4.43
N GLN A 896 5.90 19.89 5.19
CA GLN A 896 5.01 20.53 6.16
C GLN A 896 5.68 20.59 7.53
N GLU A 897 6.08 19.43 8.04
CA GLU A 897 6.68 19.28 9.35
C GLU A 897 7.71 18.16 9.33
N SER A 898 8.64 18.25 10.27
CA SER A 898 9.62 17.21 10.54
C SER A 898 9.72 17.04 12.04
N GLU A 899 9.35 15.87 12.51
CA GLU A 899 9.38 15.52 13.92
C GLU A 899 10.31 14.33 14.14
N MET A 900 10.97 14.32 15.30
CA MET A 900 11.71 13.16 15.73
C MET A 900 10.74 12.21 16.42
N GLN A 901 10.58 10.99 15.90
CA GLN A 901 9.79 9.98 16.57
C GLN A 901 10.55 9.49 17.79
N LEU A 902 10.11 9.93 18.97
CA LEU A 902 10.66 9.50 20.25
C LEU A 902 10.66 7.98 20.40
N GLU A 903 9.75 7.29 19.71
CA GLU A 903 9.62 5.83 19.72
C GLU A 903 10.75 5.08 19.00
N THR A 904 11.32 5.69 17.97
CA THR A 904 12.23 5.00 17.04
C THR A 904 13.55 5.71 16.83
N PHE A 905 13.73 6.92 17.39
CA PHE A 905 14.86 7.83 17.14
C PHE A 905 15.06 8.18 15.66
N LEU A 906 14.08 7.89 14.82
CA LEU A 906 14.05 8.27 13.42
C LEU A 906 13.30 9.59 13.28
N TYR A 907 13.73 10.39 12.33
CA TYR A 907 12.97 11.55 11.89
C TYR A 907 11.86 11.09 10.95
N MET A 908 10.68 11.59 11.21
CA MET A 908 9.53 11.51 10.34
C MET A 908 9.34 12.87 9.68
N VAL A 909 9.45 12.90 8.37
CA VAL A 909 9.23 14.08 7.55
C VAL A 909 7.90 13.92 6.84
N HIS A 910 6.97 14.80 7.15
CA HIS A 910 5.68 14.90 6.47
C HIS A 910 5.79 15.92 5.34
N ALA A 911 5.50 15.46 4.13
CA ALA A 911 5.58 16.29 2.94
C ALA A 911 4.42 15.98 1.98
N HIS A 912 4.04 16.96 1.17
CA HIS A 912 3.17 16.74 0.02
C HIS A 912 4.00 16.56 -1.25
N LEU A 913 3.94 15.39 -1.85
CA LEU A 913 4.68 15.00 -3.05
C LEU A 913 3.71 14.92 -4.25
N PRO A 914 3.95 15.64 -5.35
CA PRO A 914 3.14 15.49 -6.56
C PRO A 914 3.19 14.06 -7.10
N VAL A 915 2.02 13.50 -7.45
CA VAL A 915 1.94 12.12 -7.97
C VAL A 915 2.80 11.93 -9.22
N ALA A 916 2.91 12.95 -10.06
CA ALA A 916 3.73 12.91 -11.28
C ALA A 916 5.22 12.62 -11.01
N GLU A 917 5.74 13.05 -9.85
CA GLU A 917 7.14 12.86 -9.46
C GLU A 917 7.36 11.55 -8.67
N SER A 918 6.28 10.85 -8.30
CA SER A 918 6.35 9.65 -7.44
C SER A 918 7.00 8.44 -8.10
N SER A 919 7.01 8.37 -9.43
CA SER A 919 7.45 7.20 -10.20
C SER A 919 8.93 6.84 -9.98
N GLU A 920 9.78 7.84 -9.79
CA GLU A 920 11.21 7.68 -9.50
C GLU A 920 11.57 8.02 -8.05
N PHE A 921 10.61 8.47 -7.25
CA PHE A 921 10.85 8.99 -5.92
C PHE A 921 11.48 7.94 -4.99
N SER A 922 10.95 6.72 -4.96
CA SER A 922 11.47 5.64 -4.11
C SER A 922 12.93 5.30 -4.44
N GLU A 923 13.31 5.31 -5.72
CA GLU A 923 14.67 5.02 -6.18
C GLU A 923 15.62 6.18 -5.84
N LYS A 924 15.20 7.42 -6.08
CA LYS A 924 15.95 8.64 -5.70
C LYS A 924 16.16 8.71 -4.20
N LEU A 925 15.13 8.42 -3.42
CA LEU A 925 15.18 8.42 -1.95
C LEU A 925 16.12 7.31 -1.44
N TRP A 926 16.01 6.10 -2.00
CA TRP A 926 16.88 5.00 -1.62
C TRP A 926 18.34 5.31 -1.95
N ASN A 927 18.66 5.75 -3.17
CA ASN A 927 20.02 6.12 -3.57
C ASN A 927 20.56 7.30 -2.75
N GLY A 928 19.77 8.37 -2.60
CA GLY A 928 20.15 9.58 -1.87
C GLY A 928 20.39 9.35 -0.38
N SER A 929 19.66 8.41 0.23
CA SER A 929 19.81 8.03 1.63
C SER A 929 20.76 6.84 1.85
N SER A 930 21.34 6.26 0.79
CA SER A 930 22.09 4.98 0.85
C SER A 930 21.26 3.84 1.46
N GLY A 931 19.96 3.82 1.15
CA GLY A 931 18.99 2.85 1.63
C GLY A 931 18.48 3.09 3.05
N ALA A 932 18.92 4.16 3.71
CA ALA A 932 18.57 4.44 5.10
C ALA A 932 17.23 5.15 5.28
N ALA A 933 16.55 5.59 4.21
CA ALA A 933 15.23 6.21 4.30
C ALA A 933 14.17 5.36 3.59
N THR A 934 12.94 5.38 4.10
CA THR A 934 11.78 4.83 3.40
C THR A 934 10.65 5.84 3.40
N ALA A 935 9.83 5.83 2.36
CA ALA A 935 8.64 6.65 2.28
C ALA A 935 7.38 5.80 2.27
N ARG A 936 6.34 6.28 2.96
CA ARG A 936 4.96 5.85 2.80
C ARG A 936 4.21 6.94 2.04
N LEU A 937 3.55 6.57 0.95
CA LEU A 937 2.76 7.47 0.13
C LEU A 937 1.27 7.14 0.30
N THR A 938 0.46 8.16 0.56
CA THR A 938 -1.01 8.05 0.64
C THR A 938 -1.61 9.19 -0.17
N PHE A 939 -2.67 8.95 -0.96
CA PHE A 939 -3.37 10.05 -1.63
C PHE A 939 -3.88 11.06 -0.58
N SER A 940 -3.62 12.35 -0.80
CA SER A 940 -3.97 13.41 0.14
C SER A 940 -5.08 14.30 -0.40
N HIS A 941 -4.80 15.04 -1.47
CA HIS A 941 -5.71 16.03 -2.03
C HIS A 941 -5.29 16.41 -3.46
N TRP A 942 -6.07 17.30 -4.06
CA TRP A 942 -5.81 17.91 -5.36
C TRP A 942 -5.29 19.33 -5.15
N GLU A 943 -4.23 19.70 -5.87
CA GLU A 943 -3.62 21.03 -5.76
C GLU A 943 -3.47 21.68 -7.14
N ALA A 944 -3.87 22.95 -7.25
CA ALA A 944 -3.71 23.72 -8.47
C ALA A 944 -2.25 24.15 -8.65
N ILE A 945 -1.66 23.87 -9.82
CA ILE A 945 -0.33 24.36 -10.16
C ILE A 945 -0.42 25.88 -10.33
N PRO A 946 0.38 26.69 -9.60
CA PRO A 946 0.24 28.14 -9.63
C PRO A 946 0.64 28.77 -10.97
N GLN A 947 1.51 28.10 -11.72
CA GLN A 947 2.04 28.56 -13.00
C GLN A 947 0.94 28.64 -14.07
N ASP A 948 0.89 29.75 -14.80
CA ASP A 948 -0.01 29.91 -15.94
C ASP A 948 0.51 29.11 -17.15
N PRO A 949 -0.23 28.14 -17.69
CA PRO A 949 0.22 27.36 -18.84
C PRO A 949 0.40 28.19 -20.13
N PHE A 950 -0.15 29.40 -20.19
CA PHE A 950 -0.05 30.34 -21.31
C PHE A 950 0.76 31.60 -20.96
N PHE A 951 1.63 31.53 -19.95
CA PHE A 951 2.45 32.68 -19.53
C PHE A 951 3.30 33.22 -20.69
N VAL A 952 3.21 34.54 -20.91
CA VAL A 952 4.07 35.30 -21.82
C VAL A 952 4.49 36.57 -21.07
N PRO A 953 5.80 36.86 -20.93
CA PRO A 953 6.28 38.08 -20.30
C PRO A 953 5.68 39.32 -20.98
N LYS A 954 5.04 40.20 -20.20
CA LYS A 954 4.43 41.44 -20.70
C LYS A 954 4.99 42.68 -20.01
N THR A 955 5.36 42.58 -18.74
CA THR A 955 5.90 43.73 -17.98
C THR A 955 7.39 43.89 -18.24
N LYS A 956 7.94 45.08 -17.99
CA LYS A 956 9.39 45.33 -18.14
C LYS A 956 10.21 44.45 -17.20
N GLU A 957 9.76 44.29 -15.97
CA GLU A 957 10.40 43.44 -14.95
C GLU A 957 10.41 41.96 -15.39
N GLU A 958 9.27 41.46 -15.89
CA GLU A 958 9.17 40.09 -16.42
C GLU A 958 10.07 39.89 -17.66
N ILE A 959 10.17 40.89 -18.53
CA ILE A 959 11.03 40.84 -19.72
C ILE A 959 12.52 40.91 -19.32
N GLU A 960 12.86 41.61 -18.25
CA GLU A 960 14.23 41.66 -17.72
C GLU A 960 14.64 40.34 -17.06
N GLU A 961 13.75 39.71 -16.30
CA GLU A 961 14.02 38.44 -15.60
C GLU A 961 13.99 37.24 -16.56
N PHE A 962 13.04 37.22 -17.48
CA PHE A 962 12.74 36.05 -18.31
C PHE A 962 13.00 36.24 -19.82
N GLY A 963 13.39 37.44 -20.25
CA GLY A 963 13.59 37.80 -21.66
C GLY A 963 12.30 38.15 -22.40
N ASP A 964 12.40 38.37 -23.71
CA ASP A 964 11.27 38.73 -24.60
C ASP A 964 10.28 37.57 -24.89
N GLY A 965 10.40 36.46 -24.15
CA GLY A 965 9.58 35.25 -24.31
C GLY A 965 9.91 34.41 -25.55
N SER A 966 10.87 34.81 -26.41
CA SER A 966 11.17 34.07 -27.65
C SER A 966 11.99 32.78 -27.43
N ASN A 967 12.79 32.74 -26.36
CA ASN A 967 13.65 31.61 -25.99
C ASN A 967 13.22 30.90 -24.69
N MET A 968 12.09 31.29 -24.10
CA MET A 968 11.59 30.63 -22.89
C MET A 968 10.98 29.28 -23.28
N GLY A 969 11.59 28.18 -22.81
CA GLY A 969 11.01 26.84 -22.97
C GLY A 969 9.67 26.71 -22.22
N PRO A 970 8.88 25.65 -22.47
CA PRO A 970 7.61 25.48 -21.78
C PRO A 970 7.83 25.37 -20.27
N ASN A 971 6.99 26.08 -19.50
CA ASN A 971 6.96 25.95 -18.04
C ASN A 971 6.39 24.59 -17.60
N LEU A 972 6.37 24.31 -16.30
CA LEU A 972 5.95 23.01 -15.77
C LEU A 972 4.51 22.68 -16.16
N ALA A 973 3.58 23.63 -15.95
CA ALA A 973 2.17 23.44 -16.28
C ALA A 973 1.98 23.10 -17.77
N LYS A 974 2.66 23.82 -18.66
CA LYS A 974 2.62 23.57 -20.10
C LYS A 974 3.25 22.22 -20.47
N LYS A 975 4.38 21.84 -19.86
CA LYS A 975 5.01 20.52 -20.06
C LYS A 975 4.08 19.36 -19.70
N LEU A 976 3.39 19.46 -18.57
CA LEU A 976 2.44 18.43 -18.12
C LEU A 976 1.21 18.37 -19.04
N ILE A 977 0.64 19.53 -19.41
CA ILE A 977 -0.46 19.61 -20.38
C ILE A 977 -0.06 18.98 -21.71
N ASP A 978 1.11 19.34 -22.25
CA ASP A 978 1.56 18.82 -23.54
C ASP A 978 1.85 17.31 -23.46
N SER A 979 2.34 16.80 -22.33
CA SER A 979 2.48 15.35 -22.08
C SER A 979 1.11 14.64 -22.14
N VAL A 980 0.11 15.14 -21.41
CA VAL A 980 -1.26 14.60 -21.42
C VAL A 980 -1.88 14.70 -22.82
N ARG A 981 -1.69 15.82 -23.53
CA ARG A 981 -2.20 16.03 -24.89
C ARG A 981 -1.56 15.05 -25.87
N ARG A 982 -0.24 14.86 -25.85
CA ARG A 982 0.44 13.86 -26.70
C ARG A 982 -0.11 12.45 -26.43
N ARG A 983 -0.28 12.08 -25.15
CA ARG A 983 -0.86 10.79 -24.76
C ARG A 983 -2.28 10.60 -25.30
N LYS A 984 -3.12 11.63 -25.23
CA LYS A 984 -4.50 11.60 -25.75
C LYS A 984 -4.60 11.81 -27.28
N GLY A 985 -3.48 11.98 -27.98
CA GLY A 985 -3.47 12.29 -29.41
C GLY A 985 -4.00 13.69 -29.77
N LEU A 986 -4.04 14.60 -28.81
CA LEU A 986 -4.46 15.98 -28.99
C LEU A 986 -3.34 16.82 -29.62
N HIS A 987 -3.71 17.89 -30.34
CA HIS A 987 -2.75 18.78 -30.98
C HIS A 987 -1.84 19.48 -29.95
N VAL A 988 -0.54 19.49 -30.20
CA VAL A 988 0.47 20.20 -29.40
C VAL A 988 1.24 21.17 -30.30
N ASP A 989 1.38 22.41 -29.85
CA ASP A 989 2.07 23.49 -30.58
C ASP A 989 3.60 23.35 -30.51
N ASP A 990 4.15 22.26 -31.07
CA ASP A 990 5.60 22.09 -31.15
C ASP A 990 6.15 22.91 -32.33
N LYS A 991 6.86 24.02 -32.04
CA LYS A 991 7.69 24.73 -33.05
C LYS A 991 8.91 23.88 -33.41
N VAL A 992 8.71 22.82 -34.20
CA VAL A 992 9.81 22.04 -34.75
C VAL A 992 10.42 22.83 -35.92
N VAL A 993 11.44 23.65 -35.65
CA VAL A 993 12.26 24.24 -36.73
C VAL A 993 13.10 23.11 -37.34
N LYS A 994 12.51 22.34 -38.25
CA LYS A 994 13.19 21.20 -38.86
C LYS A 994 14.07 21.57 -40.05
N HIS A 995 13.89 22.72 -40.71
CA HIS A 995 14.88 23.31 -41.62
C HIS A 995 14.63 24.81 -41.84
N GLY A 996 15.59 25.66 -41.45
CA GLY A 996 15.61 27.08 -41.79
C GLY A 996 16.03 27.32 -43.24
N THR A 997 15.24 26.89 -44.21
CA THR A 997 15.41 27.31 -45.61
C THR A 997 14.81 28.69 -45.80
N LYS A 998 15.68 29.71 -45.95
CA LYS A 998 15.32 31.07 -46.37
C LYS A 998 14.50 31.03 -47.66
N GLN A 999 13.18 31.16 -47.58
CA GLN A 999 12.36 31.52 -48.74
C GLN A 999 12.62 32.99 -49.06
N ARG A 1000 13.54 33.23 -49.99
CA ARG A 1000 13.62 34.49 -50.73
C ARG A 1000 12.65 34.42 -51.90
N THR A 1001 11.92 35.51 -52.09
CA THR A 1001 11.24 35.95 -53.31
C THR A 1001 10.04 35.16 -53.83
N ARG A 1002 8.84 35.71 -53.58
CA ARG A 1002 7.88 36.04 -54.65
C ARG A 1002 6.95 37.17 -54.22
N ALA A 1003 7.39 38.41 -54.51
CA ALA A 1003 6.50 39.55 -54.66
C ALA A 1003 6.27 39.78 -56.16
N LYS A 1004 5.00 39.99 -56.52
CA LYS A 1004 4.45 40.58 -57.76
C LYS A 1004 4.68 39.84 -59.09
N LYS A 1005 3.57 39.40 -59.69
CA LYS A 1005 3.13 39.90 -61.02
C LYS A 1005 1.63 39.64 -61.26
N VAL A 1006 0.98 40.75 -61.64
CA VAL A 1006 -0.37 40.98 -62.18
C VAL A 1006 -1.54 40.74 -61.24
#